data_AF-A0A6P0M2A6-F1
#
_entry.id   AF-A0A6P0M2A6-F1
#
_cell.length_a   1.000
_cell.length_b   1.000
_cell.length_c   1.000
_cell.angle_alpha   90.00
_cell.angle_beta   90.00
_cell.angle_gamma   90.00
#
_symmetry.space_group_name_H-M   'P 1'
#
loop_
_entity.id
_entity.type
_entity.pdbx_description
1 polymer ?
#
loop_
_entity_poly.entity_id
_entity_poly.type
_entity_poly.pdbx_seq_one_letter_code
_entity_poly.pdbx_strand_id
1 'polypeptide(L)'
;KLYQESPGNRVFNLLIQKAVSMAVEKLPKGRTIRVLEIGAGTGGTTSYVASQLPANRTDYVFTDLSHLFMAKAEEKFRDYPFIRYQILDIEQDIEAQGFASNQFDLILASNVIHATSDLRQTMTHVQQLLAPEGMVMLLEGTGRQRWLDLIFGLTEGWWKFTDTELRPDYPLLTPYEWQDLLEDIGFAETGTIPEAGANSGSLSHQSIILAQTAQLNLQTEQQELISPMPGQGSSWLIFADNKGIGQQLAAQLSSRGETCTMVFPSTSYQQLGEGQYQINPEQPEDFQQLLKAVTTSDSPPCRGVVHLWSLNTVDPAKMTVADLEAASVLGCRSVLHLLQSMVKAEFSNLPSLWLVTQGAKQVSAQPTPLAVAQSPLWGLGKVITLEHPELDFVQVDLDPLAQDDQAKALFEELWLDDNEGENNLVLRQGQRYVPRLVRHRQLESTPVELNSDGTYWITGGLGGLGLVVAQWLVAHGARHLVLVGRRGASDQAKVTLKELEEMGAKILVAQADASQTEQVKKVLGEIEVSMPPLKGVIHAAGVLEVGRLEQQDWQDFAKVLAPKVQGAWNLHLLTQHIPLDFFILFSSIASLIGSPGQGNHAAANTFLDTLANYRQTQGLPGLSINWGAWSDLGAVAKRNLNKMSSMRGLGTIAPKQGLQILEQIFHNPSAQIGVMPIEWSEFLQQFTADNIPPLLSELTLEATTQVVAEETSTQALEFLQGLQQLPSHERRERLVSHIRDQVSKVLGWSSSHTLDPHQGFFDIGMDSLTSVELRNRLQTSLGRSLSSTLIFDYPTIYALAGYLVSEMFTEEEQEEDTDSAETTQKDDHPTQTLTSVDVEQLSEEDAEALLLKELESISV
;
A
#
# COMPACT_ATOMS: atom_id res chain seq x y z
N LYS A 1 -5.41 13.61 34.82
CA LYS A 1 -4.79 12.26 34.84
C LYS A 1 -5.78 11.16 34.39
N LEU A 2 -6.96 10.99 34.99
CA LEU A 2 -7.89 9.88 34.63
C LEU A 2 -8.25 9.78 33.13
N TYR A 3 -8.68 10.87 32.51
CA TYR A 3 -9.08 10.92 31.09
C TYR A 3 -7.91 11.01 30.09
N GLN A 4 -6.68 11.13 30.59
CA GLN A 4 -5.48 11.28 29.74
C GLN A 4 -4.56 10.06 29.85
N GLU A 5 -4.31 9.58 31.07
CA GLU A 5 -3.23 8.63 31.38
C GLU A 5 -3.73 7.22 31.72
N SER A 6 -5.04 7.02 31.92
CA SER A 6 -5.54 5.66 32.16
C SER A 6 -5.37 4.78 30.91
N PRO A 7 -5.02 3.48 31.06
CA PRO A 7 -4.68 2.62 29.93
C PRO A 7 -5.75 2.58 28.83
N GLY A 8 -7.03 2.54 29.20
CA GLY A 8 -8.15 2.59 28.24
C GLY A 8 -8.21 3.91 27.48
N ASN A 9 -8.24 5.04 28.19
CA ASN A 9 -8.32 6.36 27.56
C ASN A 9 -7.07 6.67 26.71
N ARG A 10 -5.88 6.21 27.12
CA ARG A 10 -4.66 6.36 26.32
C ARG A 10 -4.77 5.66 24.96
N VAL A 11 -5.35 4.45 24.90
CA VAL A 11 -5.55 3.73 23.64
C VAL A 11 -6.51 4.50 22.74
N PHE A 12 -7.66 4.94 23.25
CA PHE A 12 -8.65 5.66 22.44
C PHE A 12 -8.19 7.07 22.04
N ASN A 13 -7.45 7.78 22.89
CA ASN A 13 -6.86 9.07 22.52
C ASN A 13 -5.79 8.92 21.42
N LEU A 14 -5.00 7.83 21.43
CA LEU A 14 -4.07 7.52 20.33
C LEU A 14 -4.81 7.15 19.03
N LEU A 15 -5.95 6.48 19.14
CA LEU A 15 -6.79 6.18 17.98
C LEU A 15 -7.43 7.45 17.40
N ILE A 16 -7.95 8.35 18.25
CA ILE A 16 -8.40 9.68 17.79
C ILE A 16 -7.26 10.47 17.18
N GLN A 17 -6.08 10.49 17.81
CA GLN A 17 -4.90 11.17 17.26
C GLN A 17 -4.61 10.69 15.83
N LYS A 18 -4.60 9.37 15.62
CA LYS A 18 -4.38 8.78 14.30
C LYS A 18 -5.49 9.13 13.31
N ALA A 19 -6.75 9.08 13.74
CA ALA A 19 -7.88 9.46 12.90
C ALA A 19 -7.80 10.93 12.46
N VAL A 20 -7.44 11.83 13.37
CA VAL A 20 -7.24 13.26 13.08
C VAL A 20 -6.07 13.47 12.12
N SER A 21 -4.93 12.81 12.33
CA SER A 21 -3.79 12.89 11.39
C SER A 21 -4.19 12.49 9.97
N MET A 22 -4.92 11.37 9.83
CA MET A 22 -5.40 10.90 8.52
C MET A 22 -6.39 11.88 7.88
N ALA A 23 -7.32 12.45 8.65
CA ALA A 23 -8.26 13.44 8.13
C ALA A 23 -7.53 14.72 7.67
N VAL A 24 -6.53 15.17 8.42
CA VAL A 24 -5.73 16.36 8.11
C VAL A 24 -4.86 16.17 6.85
N GLU A 25 -4.36 14.96 6.61
CA GLU A 25 -3.62 14.59 5.40
C GLU A 25 -4.48 14.66 4.13
N LYS A 26 -5.76 14.31 4.23
CA LYS A 26 -6.73 14.41 3.13
C LYS A 26 -7.12 15.86 2.81
N LEU A 27 -6.93 16.82 3.74
CA LEU A 27 -7.27 18.22 3.51
C LEU A 27 -6.22 18.97 2.66
N PRO A 28 -6.62 19.86 1.73
CA PRO A 28 -5.70 20.59 0.85
C PRO A 28 -4.59 21.34 1.59
N LYS A 29 -3.32 21.14 1.18
CA LYS A 29 -2.13 21.65 1.87
C LYS A 29 -2.03 23.19 1.96
N GLY A 30 -2.72 23.92 1.10
CA GLY A 30 -2.69 25.39 1.04
C GLY A 30 -3.82 26.12 1.81
N ARG A 31 -4.70 25.38 2.50
CA ARG A 31 -5.86 25.94 3.22
C ARG A 31 -5.68 25.79 4.74
N THR A 32 -6.20 26.78 5.48
CA THR A 32 -6.31 26.72 6.95
C THR A 32 -7.29 25.62 7.37
N ILE A 33 -6.85 24.75 8.28
CA ILE A 33 -7.66 23.69 8.88
C ILE A 33 -8.35 24.28 10.10
N ARG A 34 -9.69 24.30 10.09
CA ARG A 34 -10.49 24.83 11.19
C ARG A 34 -11.02 23.66 12.03
N VAL A 35 -10.51 23.55 13.25
CA VAL A 35 -10.87 22.48 14.20
C VAL A 35 -11.70 23.08 15.32
N LEU A 36 -12.77 22.41 15.73
CA LEU A 36 -13.53 22.72 16.94
C LEU A 36 -13.50 21.52 17.87
N GLU A 37 -13.19 21.72 19.15
CA GLU A 37 -13.36 20.70 20.19
C GLU A 37 -14.50 21.10 21.12
N ILE A 38 -15.54 20.27 21.18
CA ILE A 38 -16.73 20.45 22.02
C ILE A 38 -16.50 19.77 23.36
N GLY A 39 -16.67 20.50 24.46
CA GLY A 39 -16.58 19.95 25.81
C GLY A 39 -15.19 19.39 26.16
N ALA A 40 -14.15 20.13 25.79
CA ALA A 40 -12.76 19.67 25.86
C ALA A 40 -12.23 19.52 27.31
N GLY A 41 -12.92 20.06 28.31
CA GLY A 41 -12.55 19.99 29.72
C GLY A 41 -11.16 20.59 29.96
N THR A 42 -10.23 19.77 30.46
CA THR A 42 -8.81 20.17 30.67
C THR A 42 -7.88 19.76 29.52
N GLY A 43 -8.47 19.42 28.37
CA GLY A 43 -7.78 19.04 27.13
C GLY A 43 -7.15 17.65 27.15
N GLY A 44 -7.91 16.65 27.58
CA GLY A 44 -7.47 15.24 27.56
C GLY A 44 -7.11 14.80 26.13
N THR A 45 -8.04 15.00 25.20
CA THR A 45 -7.87 14.70 23.77
C THR A 45 -6.92 15.70 23.10
N THR A 46 -7.07 17.00 23.40
CA THR A 46 -6.21 18.09 22.89
C THR A 46 -4.72 17.80 23.09
N SER A 47 -4.34 17.20 24.23
CA SER A 47 -2.93 16.86 24.55
C SER A 47 -2.30 15.88 23.56
N TYR A 48 -3.10 15.06 22.88
CA TYR A 48 -2.64 14.13 21.86
C TYR A 48 -2.70 14.77 20.47
N VAL A 49 -3.81 15.45 20.18
CA VAL A 49 -4.12 15.96 18.85
C VAL A 49 -3.31 17.20 18.49
N ALA A 50 -3.13 18.16 19.41
CA ALA A 50 -2.50 19.45 19.12
C ALA A 50 -1.09 19.31 18.52
N SER A 51 -0.31 18.33 18.98
CA SER A 51 1.05 18.05 18.49
C SER A 51 1.10 17.56 17.03
N GLN A 52 0.00 17.05 16.49
CA GLN A 52 -0.07 16.50 15.13
C GLN A 52 -0.57 17.52 14.10
N LEU A 53 -1.10 18.65 14.57
CA LEU A 53 -1.66 19.66 13.68
C LEU A 53 -0.56 20.60 13.18
N PRO A 54 -0.53 20.93 11.87
CA PRO A 54 0.46 21.81 11.31
C PRO A 54 0.23 23.25 11.80
N ALA A 55 1.10 23.71 12.70
CA ALA A 55 0.93 24.99 13.42
C ALA A 55 0.77 26.21 12.49
N ASN A 56 1.37 26.18 11.29
CA ASN A 56 1.33 27.28 10.32
C ASN A 56 0.02 27.39 9.53
N ARG A 57 -0.87 26.40 9.61
CA ARG A 57 -2.14 26.39 8.87
C ARG A 57 -3.31 25.80 9.68
N THR A 58 -3.22 25.81 11.00
CA THR A 58 -4.30 25.31 11.87
C THR A 58 -4.95 26.48 12.59
N ASP A 59 -6.26 26.41 12.74
CA ASP A 59 -7.06 27.28 13.59
C ASP A 59 -7.94 26.38 14.47
N TYR A 60 -7.61 26.30 15.76
CA TYR A 60 -8.23 25.34 16.69
C TYR A 60 -9.05 26.09 17.73
N VAL A 61 -10.35 25.82 17.81
CA VAL A 61 -11.24 26.41 18.81
C VAL A 61 -11.52 25.38 19.89
N PHE A 62 -10.94 25.60 21.06
CA PHE A 62 -11.17 24.83 22.27
C PHE A 62 -12.41 25.38 22.98
N THR A 63 -13.39 24.51 23.25
CA THR A 63 -14.63 24.93 23.93
C THR A 63 -14.99 24.06 25.12
N ASP A 64 -15.62 24.69 26.12
CA ASP A 64 -16.19 24.06 27.30
C ASP A 64 -17.28 24.96 27.90
N LEU A 65 -18.13 24.42 28.78
CA LEU A 65 -19.10 25.20 29.56
C LEU A 65 -18.44 25.94 30.73
N SER A 66 -17.29 25.47 31.22
CA SER A 66 -16.61 25.96 32.40
C SER A 66 -15.46 26.93 32.07
N HIS A 67 -15.59 28.18 32.49
CA HIS A 67 -14.49 29.16 32.45
C HIS A 67 -13.24 28.70 33.23
N LEU A 68 -13.41 27.90 34.29
CA LEU A 68 -12.29 27.40 35.10
C LEU A 68 -11.45 26.37 34.34
N PHE A 69 -12.09 25.48 33.59
CA PHE A 69 -11.40 24.51 32.75
C PHE A 69 -10.69 25.19 31.58
N MET A 70 -11.31 26.23 31.03
CA MET A 70 -10.70 27.09 30.01
C MET A 70 -9.38 27.70 30.47
N ALA A 71 -9.37 28.34 31.65
CA ALA A 71 -8.15 28.96 32.20
C ALA A 71 -7.00 27.95 32.41
N LYS A 72 -7.33 26.73 32.87
CA LYS A 72 -6.34 25.65 33.01
C LYS A 72 -5.83 25.14 31.67
N ALA A 73 -6.70 25.05 30.66
CA ALA A 73 -6.30 24.65 29.32
C ALA A 73 -5.40 25.71 28.67
N GLU A 74 -5.71 27.00 28.84
CA GLU A 74 -4.91 28.12 28.33
C GLU A 74 -3.49 28.13 28.90
N GLU A 75 -3.32 27.88 30.20
CA GLU A 75 -2.00 27.71 30.81
C GLU A 75 -1.26 26.48 30.24
N LYS A 76 -1.97 25.35 30.09
CA LYS A 76 -1.41 24.07 29.65
C LYS A 76 -0.97 24.06 28.18
N PHE A 77 -1.70 24.74 27.30
CA PHE A 77 -1.44 24.75 25.86
C PHE A 77 -0.90 26.09 25.34
N ARG A 78 -0.30 26.90 26.22
CA ARG A 78 0.34 28.20 25.88
C ARG A 78 1.34 28.13 24.73
N ASP A 79 1.97 26.97 24.51
CA ASP A 79 2.96 26.74 23.46
C ASP A 79 2.33 26.47 22.07
N TYR A 80 1.00 26.41 22.00
CA TYR A 80 0.24 26.20 20.75
C TYR A 80 -0.54 27.48 20.40
N PRO A 81 0.10 28.46 19.72
CA PRO A 81 -0.50 29.78 19.46
C PRO A 81 -1.71 29.76 18.52
N PHE A 82 -1.96 28.63 17.86
CA PHE A 82 -3.12 28.42 17.00
C PHE A 82 -4.38 27.96 17.74
N ILE A 83 -4.31 27.72 19.06
CA ILE A 83 -5.46 27.35 19.89
C ILE A 83 -6.11 28.60 20.47
N ARG A 84 -7.41 28.75 20.21
CA ARG A 84 -8.27 29.82 20.72
C ARG A 84 -9.35 29.23 21.62
N TYR A 85 -9.78 30.00 22.60
CA TYR A 85 -10.65 29.54 23.68
C TYR A 85 -11.99 30.27 23.62
N GLN A 86 -13.10 29.52 23.61
CA GLN A 86 -14.45 30.10 23.55
C GLN A 86 -15.45 29.21 24.31
N ILE A 87 -16.40 29.83 25.02
CA ILE A 87 -17.49 29.06 25.66
C ILE A 87 -18.47 28.61 24.58
N LEU A 88 -18.88 27.35 24.63
CA LEU A 88 -19.92 26.77 23.78
C LEU A 88 -20.81 25.84 24.61
N ASP A 89 -22.10 26.15 24.64
CA ASP A 89 -23.17 25.22 25.00
C ASP A 89 -23.80 24.66 23.73
N ILE A 90 -23.45 23.43 23.37
CA ILE A 90 -23.93 22.79 22.13
C ILE A 90 -25.44 22.51 22.14
N GLU A 91 -26.12 22.62 23.28
CA GLU A 91 -27.58 22.46 23.36
C GLU A 91 -28.33 23.75 23.01
N GLN A 92 -27.65 24.90 23.02
CA GLN A 92 -28.21 26.20 22.66
C GLN A 92 -27.95 26.53 21.18
N ASP A 93 -28.66 27.54 20.69
CA ASP A 93 -28.45 28.11 19.35
C ASP A 93 -26.98 28.53 19.18
N ILE A 94 -26.32 27.99 18.15
CA ILE A 94 -24.90 28.20 17.88
C ILE A 94 -24.59 29.62 17.38
N GLU A 95 -25.51 30.24 16.62
CA GLU A 95 -25.32 31.58 16.06
C GLU A 95 -25.45 32.65 17.15
N ALA A 96 -26.36 32.43 18.11
CA ALA A 96 -26.49 33.28 19.29
C ALA A 96 -25.23 33.30 20.17
N GLN A 97 -24.39 32.26 20.08
CA GLN A 97 -23.13 32.11 20.81
C GLN A 97 -21.89 32.59 20.02
N GLY A 98 -22.10 33.14 18.82
CA GLY A 98 -21.05 33.70 17.98
C GLY A 98 -20.33 32.70 17.10
N PHE A 99 -20.89 31.50 16.89
CA PHE A 99 -20.39 30.54 15.90
C PHE A 99 -21.15 30.69 14.59
N ALA A 100 -20.44 30.61 13.47
CA ALA A 100 -21.06 30.65 12.14
C ALA A 100 -21.39 29.23 11.67
N SER A 101 -22.49 29.09 10.93
CA SER A 101 -22.78 27.86 10.20
C SER A 101 -21.68 27.55 9.17
N ASN A 102 -21.38 26.27 8.93
CA ASN A 102 -20.38 25.78 7.98
C ASN A 102 -18.92 26.23 8.24
N GLN A 103 -18.56 26.37 9.50
CA GLN A 103 -17.29 26.98 9.91
C GLN A 103 -16.14 25.98 10.05
N PHE A 104 -16.39 24.73 10.47
CA PHE A 104 -15.31 23.83 10.89
C PHE A 104 -15.12 22.66 9.93
N ASP A 105 -13.85 22.40 9.57
CA ASP A 105 -13.49 21.27 8.71
C ASP A 105 -13.42 19.97 9.56
N LEU A 106 -13.16 20.10 10.87
CA LEU A 106 -13.12 18.99 11.82
C LEU A 106 -13.76 19.37 13.17
N ILE A 107 -14.65 18.55 13.69
CA ILE A 107 -15.21 18.66 15.05
C ILE A 107 -14.81 17.44 15.88
N LEU A 108 -14.31 17.67 17.08
CA LEU A 108 -13.91 16.66 18.06
C LEU A 108 -14.80 16.76 19.30
N ALA A 109 -15.23 15.62 19.84
CA ALA A 109 -15.88 15.57 21.14
C ALA A 109 -15.55 14.24 21.84
N SER A 110 -15.33 14.26 23.15
CA SER A 110 -14.95 13.07 23.92
C SER A 110 -15.77 12.96 25.20
N ASN A 111 -16.64 11.95 25.25
CA ASN A 111 -17.52 11.59 26.36
C ASN A 111 -18.33 12.80 26.87
N VAL A 112 -18.92 13.55 25.94
CA VAL A 112 -19.69 14.77 26.26
C VAL A 112 -21.03 14.84 25.54
N ILE A 113 -21.14 14.28 24.34
CA ILE A 113 -22.38 14.39 23.55
C ILE A 113 -23.48 13.55 24.20
N HIS A 114 -23.15 12.37 24.75
CA HIS A 114 -24.12 11.54 25.48
C HIS A 114 -24.76 12.24 26.69
N ALA A 115 -24.12 13.28 27.26
CA ALA A 115 -24.60 13.99 28.44
C ALA A 115 -25.57 15.15 28.11
N THR A 116 -25.98 15.29 26.86
CA THR A 116 -26.96 16.28 26.40
C THR A 116 -28.40 15.79 26.55
N SER A 117 -29.36 16.73 26.63
CA SER A 117 -30.77 16.43 26.86
C SER A 117 -31.49 15.83 25.64
N ASP A 118 -31.08 16.18 24.42
CA ASP A 118 -31.64 15.67 23.16
C ASP A 118 -30.52 15.47 22.13
N LEU A 119 -30.19 14.21 21.81
CA LEU A 119 -29.10 13.91 20.89
C LEU A 119 -29.39 14.34 19.45
N ARG A 120 -30.65 14.31 19.00
CA ARG A 120 -31.01 14.71 17.64
C ARG A 120 -30.78 16.21 17.47
N GLN A 121 -31.21 17.01 18.46
CA GLN A 121 -30.96 18.45 18.45
C GLN A 121 -29.47 18.77 18.52
N THR A 122 -28.74 18.17 19.47
CA THR A 122 -27.30 18.38 19.62
C THR A 122 -26.54 18.05 18.35
N MET A 123 -26.80 16.89 17.74
CA MET A 123 -26.12 16.49 16.52
C MET A 123 -26.55 17.32 15.29
N THR A 124 -27.75 17.91 15.30
CA THR A 124 -28.16 18.92 14.30
C THR A 124 -27.31 20.19 14.43
N HIS A 125 -27.06 20.69 15.64
CA HIS A 125 -26.17 21.83 15.85
C HIS A 125 -24.72 21.51 15.45
N VAL A 126 -24.25 20.30 15.74
CA VAL A 126 -22.92 19.82 15.29
C VAL A 126 -22.85 19.80 13.76
N GLN A 127 -23.88 19.29 13.09
CA GLN A 127 -23.95 19.28 11.63
C GLN A 127 -23.96 20.71 11.05
N GLN A 128 -24.67 21.65 11.67
CA GLN A 128 -24.69 23.06 11.25
C GLN A 128 -23.33 23.75 11.36
N LEU A 129 -22.51 23.38 12.35
CA LEU A 129 -21.16 23.91 12.56
C LEU A 129 -20.16 23.39 11.52
N LEU A 130 -20.38 22.19 10.98
CA LEU A 130 -19.48 21.57 10.00
C LEU A 130 -19.56 22.25 8.64
N ALA A 131 -18.39 22.58 8.11
CA ALA A 131 -18.23 22.95 6.71
C ALA A 131 -18.69 21.79 5.80
N PRO A 132 -18.90 22.05 4.49
CA PRO A 132 -19.16 20.98 3.54
C PRO A 132 -17.96 20.02 3.49
N GLU A 133 -18.24 18.71 3.45
CA GLU A 133 -17.25 17.63 3.63
C GLU A 133 -16.55 17.63 5.01
N GLY A 134 -17.01 18.46 5.95
CA GLY A 134 -16.51 18.51 7.31
C GLY A 134 -16.79 17.21 8.05
N MET A 135 -15.83 16.81 8.88
CA MET A 135 -15.91 15.57 9.65
C MET A 135 -16.16 15.84 11.13
N VAL A 136 -16.97 15.00 11.76
CA VAL A 136 -17.07 14.91 13.23
C VAL A 136 -16.48 13.58 13.70
N MET A 137 -15.71 13.65 14.79
CA MET A 137 -15.14 12.48 15.48
C MET A 137 -15.56 12.52 16.95
N LEU A 138 -16.34 11.53 17.36
CA LEU A 138 -16.85 11.40 18.72
C LEU A 138 -16.17 10.19 19.40
N LEU A 139 -15.56 10.39 20.57
CA LEU A 139 -15.18 9.29 21.45
C LEU A 139 -16.26 9.13 22.51
N GLU A 140 -17.04 8.05 22.46
CA GLU A 140 -18.17 7.85 23.36
C GLU A 140 -18.16 6.47 24.02
N GLY A 141 -18.73 6.40 25.22
CA GLY A 141 -19.12 5.14 25.83
C GLY A 141 -20.30 4.54 25.07
N THR A 142 -20.21 3.28 24.68
CA THR A 142 -21.19 2.62 23.79
C THR A 142 -21.85 1.38 24.39
N GLY A 143 -21.83 1.27 25.72
CA GLY A 143 -22.51 0.19 26.43
C GLY A 143 -22.68 0.47 27.90
N ARG A 144 -23.64 -0.22 28.54
CA ARG A 144 -23.92 -0.05 29.97
C ARG A 144 -22.73 -0.50 30.82
N GLN A 145 -22.25 0.39 31.69
CA GLN A 145 -21.13 0.07 32.58
C GLN A 145 -21.52 0.37 34.03
N ARG A 146 -21.73 -0.69 34.82
CA ARG A 146 -22.14 -0.56 36.23
C ARG A 146 -21.22 0.29 37.08
N TRP A 147 -19.93 0.34 36.76
CA TRP A 147 -18.97 1.16 37.50
C TRP A 147 -19.07 2.65 37.13
N LEU A 148 -19.43 2.99 35.89
CA LEU A 148 -19.77 4.37 35.51
C LEU A 148 -21.05 4.81 36.21
N ASP A 149 -22.05 3.92 36.32
CA ASP A 149 -23.30 4.22 37.05
C ASP A 149 -23.04 4.55 38.54
N LEU A 150 -22.05 3.90 39.16
CA LEU A 150 -21.68 4.16 40.56
C LEU A 150 -20.97 5.51 40.75
N ILE A 151 -20.30 6.03 39.72
CA ILE A 151 -19.53 7.29 39.80
C ILE A 151 -20.36 8.45 39.27
N PHE A 152 -20.88 8.33 38.05
CA PHE A 152 -21.60 9.38 37.34
C PHE A 152 -23.11 9.30 37.49
N GLY A 153 -23.68 8.13 37.81
CA GLY A 153 -25.11 7.98 38.02
C GLY A 153 -25.66 8.73 39.25
N LEU A 154 -24.80 9.37 40.06
CA LEU A 154 -25.21 10.29 41.11
C LEU A 154 -25.21 11.76 40.66
N THR A 155 -24.77 12.04 39.43
CA THR A 155 -24.74 13.39 38.86
C THR A 155 -26.01 13.67 38.06
N GLU A 156 -26.55 14.89 38.14
CA GLU A 156 -27.72 15.29 37.37
C GLU A 156 -27.46 15.20 35.85
N GLY A 157 -26.23 15.48 35.40
CA GLY A 157 -25.83 15.43 33.99
C GLY A 157 -25.94 14.04 33.37
N TRP A 158 -25.69 12.97 34.12
CA TRP A 158 -25.75 11.60 33.60
C TRP A 158 -27.18 11.16 33.22
N TRP A 159 -28.20 11.76 33.84
CA TRP A 159 -29.61 11.44 33.61
C TRP A 159 -30.38 12.58 32.91
N LYS A 160 -29.65 13.51 32.25
CA LYS A 160 -30.22 14.72 31.65
C LYS A 160 -31.08 14.46 30.40
N PHE A 161 -30.99 13.27 29.80
CA PHE A 161 -31.67 12.95 28.55
C PHE A 161 -33.20 12.96 28.65
N THR A 162 -33.86 13.45 27.59
CA THR A 162 -35.33 13.59 27.49
C THR A 162 -35.90 12.96 26.21
N ASP A 163 -35.04 12.61 25.26
CA ASP A 163 -35.29 11.92 24.00
C ASP A 163 -35.54 10.41 24.21
N THR A 164 -36.54 10.09 25.02
CA THR A 164 -36.87 8.72 25.47
C THR A 164 -37.22 7.72 24.35
N GLU A 165 -37.54 8.21 23.15
CA GLU A 165 -37.71 7.36 21.95
C GLU A 165 -36.37 6.79 21.45
N LEU A 166 -35.27 7.53 21.65
CA LEU A 166 -33.91 7.13 21.27
C LEU A 166 -33.15 6.52 22.47
N ARG A 167 -33.32 7.10 23.66
CA ARG A 167 -32.69 6.66 24.91
C ARG A 167 -33.77 6.32 25.94
N PRO A 168 -34.32 5.09 25.95
CA PRO A 168 -35.49 4.78 26.78
C PRO A 168 -35.22 4.77 28.29
N ASP A 169 -34.06 4.28 28.71
CA ASP A 169 -33.71 4.08 30.13
C ASP A 169 -32.22 4.27 30.45
N TYR A 170 -31.39 4.70 29.49
CA TYR A 170 -29.94 4.81 29.69
C TYR A 170 -29.31 5.89 28.77
N PRO A 171 -28.30 6.66 29.23
CA PRO A 171 -27.77 7.80 28.47
C PRO A 171 -26.90 7.44 27.27
N LEU A 172 -26.34 6.22 27.23
CA LEU A 172 -25.41 5.78 26.18
C LEU A 172 -26.12 4.98 25.08
N LEU A 173 -25.77 5.28 23.83
CA LEU A 173 -26.16 4.50 22.65
C LEU A 173 -25.12 3.46 22.29
N THR A 174 -25.55 2.34 21.74
CA THR A 174 -24.68 1.35 21.09
C THR A 174 -24.05 1.92 19.81
N PRO A 175 -22.98 1.29 19.26
CA PRO A 175 -22.38 1.77 18.02
C PRO A 175 -23.37 1.81 16.85
N TYR A 176 -24.30 0.85 16.79
CA TYR A 176 -25.33 0.77 15.76
C TYR A 176 -26.36 1.91 15.89
N GLU A 177 -26.83 2.17 17.10
CA GLU A 177 -27.78 3.27 17.36
C GLU A 177 -27.14 4.65 17.10
N TRP A 178 -25.84 4.81 17.34
CA TRP A 178 -25.10 6.01 16.93
C TRP A 178 -25.08 6.18 15.42
N GLN A 179 -24.84 5.11 14.67
CA GLN A 179 -24.81 5.15 13.22
C GLN A 179 -26.20 5.51 12.66
N ASP A 180 -27.26 4.82 13.11
CA ASP A 180 -28.65 5.10 12.72
C ASP A 180 -29.03 6.57 13.00
N LEU A 181 -28.64 7.11 14.16
CA LEU A 181 -28.89 8.51 14.51
C LEU A 181 -28.23 9.49 13.53
N LEU A 182 -26.97 9.22 13.14
CA LEU A 182 -26.20 10.11 12.26
C LEU A 182 -26.75 10.05 10.82
N GLU A 183 -27.12 8.86 10.34
CA GLU A 183 -27.78 8.67 9.05
C GLU A 183 -29.15 9.39 9.02
N ASP A 184 -29.95 9.27 10.08
CA ASP A 184 -31.24 9.96 10.25
C ASP A 184 -31.12 11.49 10.18
N ILE A 185 -30.02 12.05 10.69
CA ILE A 185 -29.74 13.50 10.68
C ILE A 185 -29.25 13.98 9.31
N GLY A 186 -28.83 13.05 8.44
CA GLY A 186 -28.40 13.35 7.08
C GLY A 186 -26.88 13.53 6.92
N PHE A 187 -26.08 12.89 7.78
CA PHE A 187 -24.66 12.67 7.46
C PHE A 187 -24.55 11.72 6.26
N ALA A 188 -23.63 12.02 5.34
CA ALA A 188 -23.49 11.27 4.09
C ALA A 188 -22.71 9.97 4.27
N GLU A 189 -21.72 10.00 5.16
CA GLU A 189 -20.91 8.84 5.54
C GLU A 189 -20.83 8.76 7.05
N THR A 190 -20.94 7.54 7.59
CA THR A 190 -20.91 7.24 9.01
C THR A 190 -20.14 5.95 9.27
N GLY A 191 -19.41 5.87 10.39
CA GLY A 191 -18.69 4.64 10.76
C GLY A 191 -18.28 4.60 12.22
N THR A 192 -17.91 3.42 12.71
CA THR A 192 -17.46 3.23 14.10
C THR A 192 -16.17 2.42 14.19
N ILE A 193 -15.36 2.69 15.21
CA ILE A 193 -14.18 1.90 15.55
C ILE A 193 -14.32 1.43 17.01
N PRO A 194 -14.44 0.11 17.27
CA PRO A 194 -14.52 -0.99 16.30
C PRO A 194 -15.80 -0.97 15.44
N GLU A 195 -15.77 -1.65 14.29
CA GLU A 195 -16.89 -1.73 13.35
C GLU A 195 -18.13 -2.37 13.99
N ALA A 196 -19.30 -1.79 13.72
CA ALA A 196 -20.57 -2.27 14.24
C ALA A 196 -20.83 -3.73 13.82
N GLY A 197 -21.07 -4.61 14.78
CA GLY A 197 -21.34 -6.04 14.51
C GLY A 197 -20.11 -6.95 14.47
N ALA A 198 -18.89 -6.42 14.58
CA ALA A 198 -17.71 -7.25 14.80
C ALA A 198 -17.84 -7.94 16.18
N ASN A 199 -17.91 -9.29 16.20
CA ASN A 199 -17.83 -10.13 17.40
C ASN A 199 -16.44 -10.01 18.04
N SER A 200 -16.13 -8.84 18.56
CA SER A 200 -14.98 -8.61 19.40
C SER A 200 -15.42 -8.84 20.84
N GLY A 201 -14.77 -9.77 21.52
CA GLY A 201 -14.80 -9.84 22.98
C GLY A 201 -14.07 -8.63 23.59
N SER A 202 -14.49 -7.41 23.21
CA SER A 202 -13.82 -6.17 23.56
C SER A 202 -14.03 -5.87 25.04
N LEU A 203 -12.91 -5.75 25.75
CA LEU A 203 -12.85 -5.29 27.14
C LEU A 203 -13.18 -3.79 27.29
N SER A 204 -13.39 -3.05 26.20
CA SER A 204 -13.77 -1.63 26.22
C SER A 204 -15.14 -1.40 25.58
N HIS A 205 -16.13 -0.96 26.38
CA HIS A 205 -17.41 -0.43 25.86
C HIS A 205 -17.26 1.06 25.52
N GLN A 206 -16.24 1.39 24.73
CA GLN A 206 -16.00 2.72 24.16
C GLN A 206 -15.80 2.56 22.66
N SER A 207 -16.20 3.56 21.88
CA SER A 207 -16.05 3.56 20.44
C SER A 207 -15.72 4.95 19.93
N ILE A 208 -14.98 5.01 18.83
CA ILE A 208 -14.86 6.23 18.03
C ILE A 208 -15.96 6.18 16.98
N ILE A 209 -16.81 7.20 16.94
CA ILE A 209 -17.89 7.36 15.97
C ILE A 209 -17.45 8.48 15.02
N LEU A 210 -17.55 8.21 13.73
CA LEU A 210 -17.12 9.09 12.65
C LEU A 210 -18.33 9.42 11.78
N ALA A 211 -18.47 10.68 11.39
CA ALA A 211 -19.47 11.10 10.43
C ALA A 211 -18.98 12.27 9.57
N GLN A 212 -19.43 12.34 8.32
CA GLN A 212 -19.06 13.40 7.37
C GLN A 212 -20.29 14.01 6.69
N THR A 213 -20.29 15.33 6.52
CA THR A 213 -21.36 16.04 5.79
C THR A 213 -21.23 15.83 4.29
N ALA A 214 -22.38 15.82 3.58
CA ALA A 214 -22.39 15.69 2.13
C ALA A 214 -21.60 16.83 1.45
N GLN A 215 -20.95 16.50 0.34
CA GLN A 215 -20.36 17.49 -0.54
C GLN A 215 -21.46 18.45 -1.01
N LEU A 216 -21.32 19.74 -0.70
CA LEU A 216 -22.18 20.74 -1.32
C LEU A 216 -21.85 20.71 -2.81
N ASN A 217 -22.85 20.37 -3.64
CA ASN A 217 -22.80 20.54 -5.09
C ASN A 217 -22.68 22.04 -5.42
N LEU A 218 -21.49 22.61 -5.18
CA LEU A 218 -21.04 23.89 -5.69
C LEU A 218 -20.64 23.73 -7.16
N GLN A 219 -21.55 23.16 -7.95
CA GLN A 219 -21.41 23.01 -9.41
C GLN A 219 -21.55 24.34 -10.17
N THR A 220 -21.41 25.51 -9.51
CA THR A 220 -21.63 26.79 -10.21
C THR A 220 -20.55 27.85 -10.06
N GLU A 221 -19.57 27.75 -9.14
CA GLU A 221 -18.61 28.87 -8.94
C GLU A 221 -17.12 28.50 -8.82
N GLN A 222 -16.73 27.22 -8.88
CA GLN A 222 -15.31 26.82 -8.96
C GLN A 222 -14.90 26.20 -10.31
N GLN A 223 -15.77 26.29 -11.33
CA GLN A 223 -15.48 25.89 -12.72
C GLN A 223 -14.45 26.79 -13.44
N GLU A 224 -14.01 27.91 -12.86
CA GLU A 224 -13.20 28.90 -13.57
C GLU A 224 -11.68 28.87 -13.34
N LEU A 225 -11.13 28.04 -12.46
CA LEU A 225 -9.67 28.11 -12.18
C LEU A 225 -8.82 26.91 -12.59
N ILE A 226 -9.41 25.80 -13.02
CA ILE A 226 -8.71 24.77 -13.83
C ILE A 226 -9.70 24.15 -14.83
N SER A 227 -10.28 24.97 -15.70
CA SER A 227 -10.72 24.48 -17.01
C SER A 227 -9.58 24.73 -18.00
N PRO A 228 -9.18 23.76 -18.85
CA PRO A 228 -8.53 24.11 -20.10
C PRO A 228 -9.48 25.08 -20.84
N MET A 229 -8.90 26.04 -21.57
CA MET A 229 -9.67 27.04 -22.30
C MET A 229 -10.91 26.41 -23.00
N PRO A 230 -12.07 27.09 -23.02
CA PRO A 230 -13.26 26.57 -23.67
C PRO A 230 -12.94 26.33 -25.17
N GLY A 231 -12.81 25.05 -25.55
CA GLY A 231 -12.57 24.67 -26.95
C GLY A 231 -11.84 23.34 -27.25
N GLN A 232 -11.23 22.64 -26.30
CA GLN A 232 -10.56 21.34 -26.58
C GLN A 232 -10.84 20.31 -25.48
N GLY A 233 -11.76 19.37 -25.70
CA GLY A 233 -11.90 18.18 -24.84
C GLY A 233 -10.65 17.29 -24.92
N SER A 234 -10.38 16.43 -23.94
CA SER A 234 -9.24 15.50 -24.00
C SER A 234 -9.51 14.29 -24.91
N SER A 235 -8.45 13.51 -25.18
CA SER A 235 -8.55 12.26 -25.95
C SER A 235 -8.23 11.00 -25.13
N TRP A 236 -8.81 9.89 -25.56
CA TRP A 236 -8.57 8.55 -25.03
C TRP A 236 -8.23 7.58 -26.16
N LEU A 237 -7.28 6.69 -25.91
CA LEU A 237 -6.92 5.60 -26.82
C LEU A 237 -7.42 4.27 -26.25
N ILE A 238 -8.32 3.60 -26.96
CA ILE A 238 -9.00 2.39 -26.47
C ILE A 238 -8.67 1.22 -27.39
N PHE A 239 -7.85 0.28 -26.90
CA PHE A 239 -7.62 -1.00 -27.57
C PHE A 239 -8.80 -1.93 -27.28
N ALA A 240 -9.84 -1.82 -28.11
CA ALA A 240 -11.17 -2.37 -27.87
C ALA A 240 -11.25 -3.89 -28.08
N ASP A 241 -11.98 -4.55 -27.19
CA ASP A 241 -12.33 -5.96 -27.26
C ASP A 241 -13.40 -6.26 -28.34
N ASN A 242 -13.64 -7.54 -28.57
CA ASN A 242 -14.67 -8.03 -29.50
C ASN A 242 -16.03 -8.29 -28.83
N LYS A 243 -16.15 -8.10 -27.51
CA LYS A 243 -17.40 -8.29 -26.74
C LYS A 243 -18.22 -7.00 -26.65
N GLY A 244 -17.66 -5.85 -27.00
CA GLY A 244 -18.38 -4.58 -27.05
C GLY A 244 -18.10 -3.64 -25.87
N ILE A 245 -17.24 -4.02 -24.92
CA ILE A 245 -17.01 -3.24 -23.69
C ILE A 245 -16.28 -1.94 -24.04
N GLY A 246 -15.23 -2.00 -24.86
CA GLY A 246 -14.49 -0.83 -25.32
C GLY A 246 -15.36 0.17 -26.10
N GLN A 247 -16.29 -0.31 -26.91
CA GLN A 247 -17.23 0.53 -27.66
C GLN A 247 -18.24 1.21 -26.73
N GLN A 248 -18.75 0.49 -25.72
CA GLN A 248 -19.64 1.07 -24.70
C GLN A 248 -18.90 2.10 -23.83
N LEU A 249 -17.66 1.82 -23.45
CA LEU A 249 -16.81 2.76 -22.72
C LEU A 249 -16.57 4.04 -23.55
N ALA A 250 -16.22 3.89 -24.83
CA ALA A 250 -16.04 5.03 -25.75
C ALA A 250 -17.31 5.89 -25.84
N ALA A 251 -18.49 5.27 -25.90
CA ALA A 251 -19.76 6.00 -25.92
C ALA A 251 -20.00 6.80 -24.62
N GLN A 252 -19.65 6.26 -23.46
CA GLN A 252 -19.75 6.96 -22.18
C GLN A 252 -18.76 8.13 -22.09
N LEU A 253 -17.51 7.93 -22.50
CA LEU A 253 -16.50 8.99 -22.55
C LEU A 253 -16.92 10.11 -23.52
N SER A 254 -17.41 9.77 -24.72
CA SER A 254 -17.91 10.77 -25.67
C SER A 254 -19.15 11.53 -25.16
N SER A 255 -19.97 10.92 -24.30
CA SER A 255 -21.07 11.62 -23.64
C SER A 255 -20.59 12.71 -22.66
N ARG A 256 -19.34 12.64 -22.19
CA ARG A 256 -18.66 13.66 -21.38
C ARG A 256 -17.89 14.69 -22.22
N GLY A 257 -17.94 14.61 -23.55
CA GLY A 257 -17.22 15.50 -24.46
C GLY A 257 -15.79 15.04 -24.79
N GLU A 258 -15.40 13.82 -24.42
CA GLU A 258 -14.09 13.24 -24.72
C GLU A 258 -14.02 12.67 -26.14
N THR A 259 -12.86 12.79 -26.79
CA THR A 259 -12.61 12.17 -28.10
C THR A 259 -11.98 10.80 -27.93
N CYS A 260 -12.59 9.74 -28.47
CA CYS A 260 -12.07 8.38 -28.35
C CYS A 260 -11.51 7.87 -29.68
N THR A 261 -10.28 7.37 -29.65
CA THR A 261 -9.72 6.56 -30.74
C THR A 261 -9.81 5.08 -30.40
N MET A 262 -10.51 4.30 -31.21
CA MET A 262 -10.65 2.86 -31.03
C MET A 262 -9.67 2.08 -31.90
N VAL A 263 -9.04 1.06 -31.33
CA VAL A 263 -8.04 0.22 -31.97
C VAL A 263 -8.42 -1.24 -31.83
N PHE A 264 -8.55 -1.93 -32.96
CA PHE A 264 -8.93 -3.34 -33.02
C PHE A 264 -7.74 -4.21 -33.47
N PRO A 265 -7.61 -5.44 -32.94
CA PRO A 265 -6.53 -6.33 -33.38
C PRO A 265 -6.85 -6.87 -34.78
N SER A 266 -5.84 -6.89 -35.65
CA SER A 266 -5.93 -7.37 -37.04
C SER A 266 -4.60 -8.00 -37.47
N THR A 267 -4.47 -8.40 -38.73
CA THR A 267 -3.21 -8.91 -39.31
C THR A 267 -2.39 -7.81 -40.00
N SER A 268 -2.96 -6.62 -40.16
CA SER A 268 -2.33 -5.49 -40.87
C SER A 268 -2.83 -4.16 -40.34
N TYR A 269 -1.99 -3.12 -40.47
CA TYR A 269 -2.38 -1.74 -40.22
C TYR A 269 -3.42 -1.23 -41.23
N GLN A 270 -4.55 -0.74 -40.74
CA GLN A 270 -5.56 -0.06 -41.54
C GLN A 270 -6.31 0.99 -40.71
N GLN A 271 -6.49 2.19 -41.25
CA GLN A 271 -7.45 3.16 -40.71
C GLN A 271 -8.84 2.86 -41.32
N LEU A 272 -9.82 2.55 -40.47
CA LEU A 272 -11.18 2.20 -40.89
C LEU A 272 -12.05 3.44 -41.08
N GLY A 273 -11.76 4.51 -40.33
CA GLY A 273 -12.48 5.77 -40.34
C GLY A 273 -11.80 6.78 -39.40
N GLU A 274 -12.44 7.93 -39.20
CA GLU A 274 -12.00 8.90 -38.21
C GLU A 274 -12.02 8.26 -36.81
N GLY A 275 -10.89 8.30 -36.10
CA GLY A 275 -10.74 7.71 -34.76
C GLY A 275 -10.86 6.18 -34.69
N GLN A 276 -10.77 5.43 -35.79
CA GLN A 276 -10.85 3.97 -35.79
C GLN A 276 -9.74 3.30 -36.58
N TYR A 277 -9.00 2.41 -35.91
CA TYR A 277 -7.83 1.73 -36.45
C TYR A 277 -7.89 0.22 -36.24
N GLN A 278 -7.24 -0.50 -37.14
CA GLN A 278 -6.87 -1.89 -37.01
C GLN A 278 -5.36 -1.99 -37.08
N ILE A 279 -4.75 -2.73 -36.17
CA ILE A 279 -3.29 -2.94 -36.17
C ILE A 279 -2.92 -4.38 -35.84
N ASN A 280 -1.73 -4.79 -36.25
CA ASN A 280 -1.20 -6.11 -35.93
C ASN A 280 -0.54 -6.12 -34.54
N PRO A 281 -1.04 -6.90 -33.56
CA PRO A 281 -0.43 -6.99 -32.22
C PRO A 281 1.01 -7.50 -32.25
N GLU A 282 1.41 -8.20 -33.32
CA GLU A 282 2.73 -8.78 -33.49
C GLU A 282 3.76 -7.83 -34.09
N GLN A 283 3.35 -6.69 -34.65
CA GLN A 283 4.20 -5.72 -35.35
C GLN A 283 4.38 -4.45 -34.51
N PRO A 284 5.55 -4.22 -33.88
CA PRO A 284 5.83 -3.00 -33.12
C PRO A 284 5.67 -1.72 -33.95
N GLU A 285 5.96 -1.78 -35.25
CA GLU A 285 5.87 -0.65 -36.18
C GLU A 285 4.44 -0.14 -36.31
N ASP A 286 3.44 -1.01 -36.23
CA ASP A 286 2.03 -0.61 -36.31
C ASP A 286 1.62 0.22 -35.09
N PHE A 287 2.15 -0.08 -33.89
CA PHE A 287 1.92 0.72 -32.68
C PHE A 287 2.59 2.10 -32.79
N GLN A 288 3.81 2.15 -33.31
CA GLN A 288 4.51 3.42 -33.56
C GLN A 288 3.77 4.28 -34.58
N GLN A 289 3.29 3.66 -35.66
CA GLN A 289 2.52 4.34 -36.70
C GLN A 289 1.18 4.84 -36.15
N LEU A 290 0.49 4.05 -35.31
CA LEU A 290 -0.73 4.44 -34.63
C LEU A 290 -0.49 5.65 -33.72
N LEU A 291 0.49 5.58 -32.81
CA LEU A 291 0.77 6.66 -31.86
C LEU A 291 1.12 7.95 -32.60
N LYS A 292 1.97 7.88 -33.63
CA LYS A 292 2.27 9.04 -34.48
C LYS A 292 1.03 9.66 -35.15
N ALA A 293 0.03 8.85 -35.49
CA ALA A 293 -1.20 9.34 -36.11
C ALA A 293 -2.15 10.03 -35.11
N VAL A 294 -2.09 9.64 -33.82
CA VAL A 294 -3.02 10.14 -32.77
C VAL A 294 -2.40 11.18 -31.84
N THR A 295 -1.08 11.37 -31.87
CA THR A 295 -0.36 12.37 -31.05
C THR A 295 0.12 13.58 -31.86
N THR A 296 -0.65 14.02 -32.86
CA THR A 296 -0.29 15.20 -33.65
C THR A 296 -0.48 16.49 -32.85
N SER A 297 0.22 17.58 -33.21
CA SER A 297 0.11 18.88 -32.52
C SER A 297 -1.30 19.49 -32.53
N ASP A 298 -2.15 19.06 -33.47
CA ASP A 298 -3.54 19.50 -33.60
C ASP A 298 -4.51 18.58 -32.83
N SER A 299 -4.03 17.46 -32.28
CA SER A 299 -4.83 16.51 -31.52
C SER A 299 -5.00 16.97 -30.07
N PRO A 300 -6.18 16.77 -29.46
CA PRO A 300 -6.37 17.05 -28.05
C PRO A 300 -5.47 16.16 -27.17
N PRO A 301 -5.04 16.66 -25.99
CA PRO A 301 -4.13 15.94 -25.10
C PRO A 301 -4.72 14.58 -24.71
N CYS A 302 -3.91 13.53 -24.83
CA CYS A 302 -4.30 12.17 -24.46
C CYS A 302 -4.29 12.03 -22.93
N ARG A 303 -5.46 11.78 -22.34
CA ARG A 303 -5.63 11.59 -20.89
C ARG A 303 -5.28 10.17 -20.45
N GLY A 304 -5.60 9.18 -21.27
CA GLY A 304 -5.37 7.78 -20.92
C GLY A 304 -5.46 6.81 -22.09
N VAL A 305 -4.81 5.65 -21.89
CA VAL A 305 -4.83 4.50 -22.79
C VAL A 305 -5.46 3.32 -22.07
N VAL A 306 -6.56 2.80 -22.60
CA VAL A 306 -7.29 1.66 -22.03
C VAL A 306 -7.11 0.43 -22.92
N HIS A 307 -6.53 -0.63 -22.35
CA HIS A 307 -6.21 -1.85 -23.10
C HIS A 307 -7.12 -3.03 -22.72
N LEU A 308 -8.07 -3.35 -23.60
CA LEU A 308 -9.11 -4.37 -23.42
C LEU A 308 -8.91 -5.61 -24.30
N TRP A 309 -7.88 -5.68 -25.15
CA TRP A 309 -7.65 -6.85 -26.00
C TRP A 309 -7.46 -8.16 -25.24
N SER A 310 -7.04 -8.08 -23.98
CA SER A 310 -6.92 -9.24 -23.09
C SER A 310 -8.27 -9.92 -22.81
N LEU A 311 -9.40 -9.24 -23.04
CA LEU A 311 -10.74 -9.81 -22.88
C LEU A 311 -11.13 -10.76 -24.01
N ASN A 312 -10.39 -10.75 -25.13
CA ASN A 312 -10.59 -11.61 -26.29
C ASN A 312 -10.00 -13.00 -26.06
N THR A 313 -10.46 -13.70 -25.02
CA THR A 313 -10.00 -15.05 -24.66
C THR A 313 -11.13 -16.05 -24.72
N VAL A 314 -10.76 -17.32 -24.92
CA VAL A 314 -11.70 -18.45 -24.86
C VAL A 314 -11.98 -18.87 -23.42
N ASP A 315 -13.09 -19.57 -23.23
CA ASP A 315 -13.44 -20.23 -21.97
C ASP A 315 -12.32 -21.22 -21.56
N PRO A 316 -11.78 -21.13 -20.33
CA PRO A 316 -10.77 -22.05 -19.80
C PRO A 316 -11.11 -23.53 -19.99
N ALA A 317 -12.38 -23.92 -19.88
CA ALA A 317 -12.81 -25.32 -20.02
C ALA A 317 -12.61 -25.89 -21.44
N LYS A 318 -12.50 -25.02 -22.45
CA LYS A 318 -12.30 -25.38 -23.87
C LYS A 318 -10.92 -24.96 -24.38
N MET A 319 -10.10 -24.38 -23.52
CA MET A 319 -8.88 -23.70 -23.91
C MET A 319 -7.76 -24.67 -24.27
N THR A 320 -7.21 -24.49 -25.47
CA THR A 320 -6.03 -25.22 -25.94
C THR A 320 -4.74 -24.42 -25.69
N VAL A 321 -3.58 -25.05 -25.93
CA VAL A 321 -2.29 -24.36 -25.88
C VAL A 321 -2.19 -23.25 -26.93
N ALA A 322 -2.77 -23.45 -28.12
CA ALA A 322 -2.79 -22.43 -29.17
C ALA A 322 -3.62 -21.20 -28.75
N ASP A 323 -4.71 -21.41 -28.00
CA ASP A 323 -5.50 -20.31 -27.45
C ASP A 323 -4.72 -19.50 -26.39
N LEU A 324 -3.86 -20.15 -25.59
CA LEU A 324 -2.97 -19.47 -24.66
C LEU A 324 -1.89 -18.65 -25.36
N GLU A 325 -1.35 -19.14 -26.48
CA GLU A 325 -0.41 -18.40 -27.32
C GLU A 325 -1.09 -17.17 -27.93
N ALA A 326 -2.30 -17.32 -28.46
CA ALA A 326 -3.10 -16.21 -28.98
C ALA A 326 -3.42 -15.18 -27.88
N ALA A 327 -3.80 -15.62 -26.68
CA ALA A 327 -4.04 -14.74 -25.53
C ALA A 327 -2.76 -14.02 -25.09
N SER A 328 -1.59 -14.67 -25.16
CA SER A 328 -0.29 -14.05 -24.85
C SER A 328 0.06 -12.94 -25.85
N VAL A 329 -0.32 -13.11 -27.13
CA VAL A 329 -0.17 -12.09 -28.17
C VAL A 329 -1.06 -10.87 -27.91
N LEU A 330 -2.34 -11.10 -27.59
CA LEU A 330 -3.30 -10.02 -27.30
C LEU A 330 -3.17 -9.41 -25.90
N GLY A 331 -2.41 -10.05 -25.00
CA GLY A 331 -2.13 -9.57 -23.64
C GLY A 331 -0.71 -9.02 -23.53
N CYS A 332 0.24 -9.87 -23.14
CA CYS A 332 1.60 -9.43 -22.83
C CYS A 332 2.36 -8.84 -24.04
N ARG A 333 2.22 -9.41 -25.25
CA ARG A 333 2.96 -8.92 -26.42
C ARG A 333 2.48 -7.54 -26.86
N SER A 334 1.18 -7.36 -27.03
CA SER A 334 0.61 -6.09 -27.43
C SER A 334 0.91 -5.00 -26.40
N VAL A 335 0.83 -5.30 -25.11
CA VAL A 335 1.18 -4.33 -24.05
C VAL A 335 2.67 -4.01 -24.04
N LEU A 336 3.56 -5.00 -24.27
CA LEU A 336 5.00 -4.74 -24.42
C LEU A 336 5.28 -3.78 -25.58
N HIS A 337 4.70 -4.05 -26.76
CA HIS A 337 4.86 -3.20 -27.94
C HIS A 337 4.24 -1.80 -27.75
N LEU A 338 3.08 -1.72 -27.11
CA LEU A 338 2.42 -0.46 -26.77
C LEU A 338 3.30 0.38 -25.85
N LEU A 339 3.77 -0.19 -24.74
CA LEU A 339 4.62 0.49 -23.78
C LEU A 339 5.92 0.98 -24.42
N GLN A 340 6.60 0.12 -25.19
CA GLN A 340 7.81 0.49 -25.94
C GLN A 340 7.57 1.62 -26.94
N SER A 341 6.37 1.69 -27.52
CA SER A 341 6.00 2.75 -28.46
C SER A 341 5.60 4.04 -27.74
N MET A 342 4.93 3.94 -26.59
CA MET A 342 4.52 5.09 -25.78
C MET A 342 5.73 5.84 -25.22
N VAL A 343 6.73 5.13 -24.70
CA VAL A 343 7.97 5.72 -24.19
C VAL A 343 8.76 6.46 -25.28
N LYS A 344 8.63 6.03 -26.55
CA LYS A 344 9.27 6.66 -27.71
C LYS A 344 8.44 7.80 -28.32
N ALA A 345 7.16 7.87 -27.99
CA ALA A 345 6.26 8.87 -28.56
C ALA A 345 6.41 10.21 -27.84
N GLU A 346 6.35 11.30 -28.61
CA GLU A 346 6.45 12.67 -28.10
C GLU A 346 5.10 13.15 -27.57
N PHE A 347 4.59 12.51 -26.51
CA PHE A 347 3.41 13.00 -25.81
C PHE A 347 3.72 14.32 -25.10
N SER A 348 2.79 15.29 -25.18
CA SER A 348 2.90 16.55 -24.43
C SER A 348 2.87 16.30 -22.91
N ASN A 349 2.00 15.38 -22.49
CA ASN A 349 1.97 14.75 -21.16
C ASN A 349 1.76 13.25 -21.37
N LEU A 350 2.52 12.41 -20.65
CA LEU A 350 2.34 10.96 -20.74
C LEU A 350 0.94 10.57 -20.23
N PRO A 351 0.16 9.80 -21.02
CA PRO A 351 -1.18 9.39 -20.61
C PRO A 351 -1.12 8.26 -19.58
N SER A 352 -2.15 8.18 -18.73
CA SER A 352 -2.33 7.05 -17.82
C SER A 352 -2.51 5.73 -18.60
N LEU A 353 -1.97 4.62 -18.11
CA LEU A 353 -2.11 3.30 -18.76
C LEU A 353 -3.00 2.37 -17.94
N TRP A 354 -4.11 1.93 -18.54
CA TRP A 354 -5.10 1.06 -17.92
C TRP A 354 -5.13 -0.30 -18.59
N LEU A 355 -4.83 -1.37 -17.85
CA LEU A 355 -4.96 -2.74 -18.34
C LEU A 355 -6.20 -3.40 -17.76
N VAL A 356 -7.08 -3.86 -18.64
CA VAL A 356 -8.36 -4.43 -18.24
C VAL A 356 -8.37 -5.93 -18.50
N THR A 357 -8.78 -6.68 -17.49
CA THR A 357 -9.00 -8.14 -17.50
C THR A 357 -10.42 -8.44 -16.99
N GLN A 358 -10.86 -9.68 -17.10
CA GLN A 358 -12.17 -10.14 -16.62
C GLN A 358 -12.05 -11.54 -16.03
N GLY A 359 -12.36 -11.69 -14.74
CA GLY A 359 -12.24 -12.97 -14.03
C GLY A 359 -10.80 -13.48 -13.87
N ALA A 360 -9.78 -12.65 -14.02
CA ALA A 360 -8.38 -13.05 -13.89
C ALA A 360 -7.94 -13.24 -12.42
N LYS A 361 -8.69 -12.71 -11.46
CA LYS A 361 -8.42 -12.77 -10.01
C LYS A 361 -9.55 -13.43 -9.22
N GLN A 362 -9.14 -14.19 -8.21
CA GLN A 362 -10.02 -14.79 -7.21
C GLN A 362 -10.18 -13.82 -6.03
N VAL A 363 -11.41 -13.54 -5.61
CA VAL A 363 -11.73 -12.52 -4.57
C VAL A 363 -12.28 -13.11 -3.27
N SER A 364 -12.73 -14.37 -3.28
CA SER A 364 -13.23 -15.04 -2.08
C SER A 364 -13.20 -16.56 -2.25
N ALA A 365 -13.65 -17.32 -1.24
CA ALA A 365 -13.85 -18.77 -1.37
C ALA A 365 -15.00 -19.16 -2.31
N GLN A 366 -15.81 -18.20 -2.80
CA GLN A 366 -16.89 -18.52 -3.72
C GLN A 366 -16.34 -18.78 -5.13
N PRO A 367 -16.80 -19.85 -5.81
CA PRO A 367 -16.31 -20.20 -7.13
C PRO A 367 -16.81 -19.19 -8.17
N THR A 368 -15.93 -18.28 -8.57
CA THR A 368 -16.09 -17.46 -9.78
C THR A 368 -15.33 -18.09 -10.94
N PRO A 369 -15.83 -18.03 -12.19
CA PRO A 369 -15.08 -18.46 -13.35
C PRO A 369 -13.73 -17.72 -13.43
N LEU A 370 -12.62 -18.47 -13.46
CA LEU A 370 -11.26 -17.90 -13.50
C LEU A 370 -10.68 -17.93 -14.91
N ALA A 371 -10.46 -16.76 -15.50
CA ALA A 371 -9.85 -16.57 -16.82
C ALA A 371 -8.32 -16.67 -16.74
N VAL A 372 -7.80 -17.89 -16.57
CA VAL A 372 -6.35 -18.15 -16.38
C VAL A 372 -5.46 -17.53 -17.49
N ALA A 373 -5.97 -17.44 -18.73
CA ALA A 373 -5.25 -16.90 -19.89
C ALA A 373 -4.89 -15.42 -19.77
N GLN A 374 -5.66 -14.65 -18.99
CA GLN A 374 -5.47 -13.22 -18.82
C GLN A 374 -4.51 -12.89 -17.66
N SER A 375 -4.32 -13.84 -16.75
CA SER A 375 -3.52 -13.63 -15.54
C SER A 375 -2.05 -13.25 -15.74
N PRO A 376 -1.32 -13.65 -16.82
CA PRO A 376 0.04 -13.17 -17.06
C PRO A 376 0.14 -11.64 -17.11
N LEU A 377 -0.92 -10.96 -17.56
CA LEU A 377 -0.95 -9.51 -17.67
C LEU A 377 -0.84 -8.81 -16.31
N TRP A 378 -1.36 -9.42 -15.25
CA TRP A 378 -1.22 -8.92 -13.87
C TRP A 378 0.21 -9.03 -13.35
N GLY A 379 0.93 -10.08 -13.75
CA GLY A 379 2.35 -10.20 -13.42
C GLY A 379 3.20 -9.14 -14.13
N LEU A 380 2.91 -8.91 -15.41
CA LEU A 380 3.55 -7.87 -16.20
C LEU A 380 3.27 -6.47 -15.61
N GLY A 381 2.02 -6.20 -15.24
CA GLY A 381 1.62 -4.90 -14.69
C GLY A 381 2.38 -4.48 -13.44
N LYS A 382 2.65 -5.42 -12.53
CA LYS A 382 3.50 -5.16 -11.35
C LYS A 382 4.90 -4.65 -11.73
N VAL A 383 5.44 -5.11 -12.84
CA VAL A 383 6.75 -4.66 -13.32
C VAL A 383 6.63 -3.32 -14.07
N ILE A 384 5.52 -3.07 -14.77
CA ILE A 384 5.23 -1.76 -15.37
C ILE A 384 5.20 -0.68 -14.27
N THR A 385 4.49 -0.90 -13.16
CA THR A 385 4.45 0.04 -12.02
C THR A 385 5.85 0.39 -11.50
N LEU A 386 6.77 -0.60 -11.47
CA LEU A 386 8.12 -0.41 -10.94
C LEU A 386 9.09 0.21 -11.95
N GLU A 387 8.93 -0.07 -13.24
CA GLU A 387 9.83 0.41 -14.29
C GLU A 387 9.40 1.75 -14.91
N HIS A 388 8.10 2.04 -14.88
CA HIS A 388 7.46 3.20 -15.50
C HIS A 388 6.42 3.87 -14.58
N PRO A 389 6.82 4.38 -13.39
CA PRO A 389 5.92 5.07 -12.47
C PRO A 389 5.28 6.33 -13.09
N GLU A 390 5.89 6.90 -14.13
CA GLU A 390 5.37 8.05 -14.88
C GLU A 390 4.11 7.78 -15.70
N LEU A 391 3.73 6.52 -15.91
CA LEU A 391 2.56 6.11 -16.70
C LEU A 391 1.25 6.07 -15.90
N ASP A 392 1.25 6.45 -14.61
CA ASP A 392 0.10 6.37 -13.71
C ASP A 392 -0.74 5.10 -13.93
N PHE A 393 -0.04 3.97 -13.81
CA PHE A 393 -0.50 2.69 -14.31
C PHE A 393 -1.55 2.06 -13.39
N VAL A 394 -2.67 1.60 -13.96
CA VAL A 394 -3.75 0.94 -13.23
C VAL A 394 -4.14 -0.39 -13.92
N GLN A 395 -4.44 -1.42 -13.12
CA GLN A 395 -5.04 -2.67 -13.60
C GLN A 395 -6.41 -2.89 -12.98
N VAL A 396 -7.37 -3.26 -13.81
CA VAL A 396 -8.75 -3.55 -13.40
C VAL A 396 -9.14 -4.95 -13.85
N ASP A 397 -9.70 -5.76 -12.96
CA ASP A 397 -10.28 -7.06 -13.30
C ASP A 397 -11.80 -7.03 -13.08
N LEU A 398 -12.53 -7.02 -14.19
CA LEU A 398 -13.99 -6.92 -14.26
C LEU A 398 -14.67 -8.21 -13.82
N ASP A 399 -15.89 -8.08 -13.32
CA ASP A 399 -16.70 -9.22 -12.90
C ASP A 399 -17.13 -10.08 -14.10
N PRO A 400 -16.69 -11.35 -14.20
CA PRO A 400 -17.09 -12.24 -15.31
C PRO A 400 -18.59 -12.60 -15.31
N LEU A 401 -19.31 -12.36 -14.22
CA LEU A 401 -20.74 -12.68 -14.08
C LEU A 401 -21.66 -11.47 -14.31
N ALA A 402 -21.12 -10.26 -14.40
CA ALA A 402 -21.89 -9.06 -14.71
C ALA A 402 -22.30 -9.07 -16.20
N GLN A 403 -23.60 -9.02 -16.49
CA GLN A 403 -24.11 -9.12 -17.86
C GLN A 403 -24.17 -7.77 -18.61
N ASP A 404 -24.47 -6.66 -17.93
CA ASP A 404 -24.73 -5.36 -18.60
C ASP A 404 -24.04 -4.12 -17.98
N ASP A 405 -23.23 -4.28 -16.92
CA ASP A 405 -22.67 -3.14 -16.15
C ASP A 405 -21.14 -3.00 -16.25
N GLN A 406 -20.47 -3.80 -17.08
CA GLN A 406 -19.00 -3.86 -17.11
C GLN A 406 -18.35 -2.59 -17.64
N ALA A 407 -18.83 -2.05 -18.76
CA ALA A 407 -18.29 -0.83 -19.34
C ALA A 407 -18.59 0.38 -18.44
N LYS A 408 -19.74 0.38 -17.75
CA LYS A 408 -20.14 1.42 -16.82
C LYS A 408 -19.31 1.38 -15.53
N ALA A 409 -19.10 0.21 -14.93
CA ALA A 409 -18.20 0.07 -13.79
C ALA A 409 -16.75 0.50 -14.12
N LEU A 410 -16.26 0.15 -15.31
CA LEU A 410 -14.96 0.61 -15.78
C LEU A 410 -14.92 2.13 -16.00
N PHE A 411 -15.98 2.71 -16.58
CA PHE A 411 -16.08 4.16 -16.76
C PHE A 411 -16.14 4.90 -15.43
N GLU A 412 -16.89 4.40 -14.45
CA GLU A 412 -16.97 4.95 -13.10
C GLU A 412 -15.58 4.98 -12.46
N GLU A 413 -14.80 3.90 -12.53
CA GLU A 413 -13.44 3.86 -11.99
C GLU A 413 -12.48 4.82 -12.72
N LEU A 414 -12.57 4.91 -14.06
CA LEU A 414 -11.76 5.85 -14.85
C LEU A 414 -12.03 7.32 -14.52
N TRP A 415 -13.19 7.61 -13.94
CA TRP A 415 -13.66 8.96 -13.66
C TRP A 415 -13.63 9.34 -12.17
N LEU A 416 -13.11 8.45 -11.31
CA LEU A 416 -12.81 8.79 -9.92
C LEU A 416 -11.58 9.71 -9.87
N ASP A 417 -11.68 10.79 -9.08
CA ASP A 417 -10.61 11.79 -8.96
C ASP A 417 -9.46 11.34 -8.04
N ASP A 418 -9.68 10.31 -7.21
CA ASP A 418 -8.66 9.70 -6.34
C ASP A 418 -8.92 8.19 -6.20
N ASN A 419 -7.89 7.38 -6.46
CA ASN A 419 -7.92 5.93 -6.25
C ASN A 419 -7.42 5.52 -4.86
N GLU A 420 -7.18 6.48 -3.96
CA GLU A 420 -6.54 6.30 -2.65
C GLU A 420 -5.14 5.65 -2.76
N GLY A 421 -4.44 5.92 -3.87
CA GLY A 421 -3.15 5.31 -4.20
C GLY A 421 -3.22 3.85 -4.68
N GLU A 422 -4.41 3.29 -4.89
CA GLU A 422 -4.59 1.93 -5.39
C GLU A 422 -4.47 1.85 -6.92
N ASN A 423 -3.73 0.85 -7.40
CA ASN A 423 -3.51 0.61 -8.82
C ASN A 423 -3.81 -0.82 -9.26
N ASN A 424 -4.30 -1.66 -8.34
CA ASN A 424 -4.64 -3.06 -8.58
C ASN A 424 -6.07 -3.30 -8.10
N LEU A 425 -7.02 -3.30 -9.01
CA LEU A 425 -8.45 -3.23 -8.71
C LEU A 425 -9.17 -4.47 -9.21
N VAL A 426 -10.03 -5.03 -8.39
CA VAL A 426 -10.89 -6.16 -8.77
C VAL A 426 -12.33 -5.80 -8.46
N LEU A 427 -13.17 -5.80 -9.49
CA LEU A 427 -14.59 -5.48 -9.37
C LEU A 427 -15.39 -6.77 -9.36
N ARG A 428 -16.17 -7.02 -8.30
CA ARG A 428 -17.04 -8.21 -8.18
C ARG A 428 -18.35 -7.84 -7.51
N GLN A 429 -19.48 -8.22 -8.12
CA GLN A 429 -20.81 -8.05 -7.56
C GLN A 429 -21.09 -6.60 -7.09
N GLY A 430 -20.61 -5.60 -7.85
CA GLY A 430 -20.76 -4.18 -7.52
C GLY A 430 -19.85 -3.69 -6.38
N GLN A 431 -18.90 -4.50 -5.91
CA GLN A 431 -17.94 -4.16 -4.87
C GLN A 431 -16.53 -4.03 -5.46
N ARG A 432 -15.75 -3.10 -4.91
CA ARG A 432 -14.34 -2.83 -5.25
C ARG A 432 -13.44 -3.55 -4.25
N TYR A 433 -12.53 -4.38 -4.75
CA TYR A 433 -11.55 -5.13 -3.96
C TYR A 433 -10.14 -4.78 -4.38
N VAL A 434 -9.23 -4.80 -3.41
CA VAL A 434 -7.80 -4.54 -3.60
C VAL A 434 -6.96 -5.65 -2.95
N PRO A 435 -5.83 -6.05 -3.55
CA PRO A 435 -5.01 -7.12 -2.99
C PRO A 435 -4.20 -6.61 -1.79
N ARG A 436 -4.10 -7.47 -0.76
CA ARG A 436 -3.20 -7.29 0.38
C ARG A 436 -2.43 -8.57 0.62
N LEU A 437 -1.13 -8.46 0.87
CA LEU A 437 -0.34 -9.57 1.39
C LEU A 437 -0.52 -9.62 2.90
N VAL A 438 -0.90 -10.80 3.41
CA VAL A 438 -1.10 -11.04 4.83
C VAL A 438 -0.19 -12.17 5.30
N ARG A 439 0.23 -12.11 6.57
CA ARG A 439 1.04 -13.18 7.15
C ARG A 439 0.17 -14.42 7.35
N HIS A 440 0.60 -15.55 6.79
CA HIS A 440 -0.09 -16.81 7.03
C HIS A 440 0.14 -17.24 8.49
N ARG A 441 -0.89 -17.14 9.34
CA ARG A 441 -0.83 -17.54 10.75
C ARG A 441 -1.20 -19.02 10.87
N GLN A 442 -0.44 -19.77 11.69
CA GLN A 442 -0.56 -21.21 11.96
C GLN A 442 -0.21 -22.14 10.78
N LEU A 443 0.84 -22.95 10.96
CA LEU A 443 1.09 -24.16 10.17
C LEU A 443 1.12 -25.31 11.17
N GLU A 444 0.06 -26.10 11.24
CA GLU A 444 0.11 -27.38 11.94
C GLU A 444 0.93 -28.35 11.08
N SER A 445 2.11 -28.73 11.58
CA SER A 445 3.00 -29.64 10.88
C SER A 445 2.43 -31.06 10.94
N THR A 446 1.65 -31.43 9.93
CA THR A 446 1.29 -32.84 9.71
C THR A 446 2.43 -33.53 8.97
N PRO A 447 2.99 -34.64 9.47
CA PRO A 447 4.05 -35.37 8.79
C PRO A 447 3.64 -35.73 7.35
N VAL A 448 4.55 -35.50 6.39
CA VAL A 448 4.32 -35.89 5.00
C VAL A 448 4.70 -37.37 4.85
N GLU A 449 3.71 -38.21 4.58
CA GLU A 449 3.92 -39.62 4.24
C GLU A 449 3.44 -39.88 2.82
N LEU A 450 4.38 -40.23 1.94
CA LEU A 450 4.10 -40.51 0.54
C LEU A 450 3.87 -42.00 0.31
N ASN A 451 2.89 -42.31 -0.54
CA ASN A 451 2.63 -43.68 -0.95
C ASN A 451 3.82 -44.25 -1.75
N SER A 452 4.42 -45.34 -1.25
CA SER A 452 5.55 -46.02 -1.91
C SER A 452 5.16 -46.64 -3.26
N ASP A 453 3.88 -47.00 -3.42
CA ASP A 453 3.32 -47.56 -4.65
C ASP A 453 2.78 -46.47 -5.60
N GLY A 454 3.07 -45.19 -5.31
CA GLY A 454 2.76 -44.05 -6.18
C GLY A 454 3.98 -43.57 -6.97
N THR A 455 3.72 -43.02 -8.16
CA THR A 455 4.72 -42.33 -8.99
C THR A 455 4.63 -40.83 -8.85
N TYR A 456 5.77 -40.16 -8.73
CA TYR A 456 5.85 -38.70 -8.57
C TYR A 456 6.66 -38.06 -9.70
N TRP A 457 6.04 -37.14 -10.43
CA TRP A 457 6.61 -36.49 -11.60
C TRP A 457 7.12 -35.09 -11.28
N ILE A 458 8.42 -34.86 -11.46
CA ILE A 458 9.05 -33.54 -11.34
C ILE A 458 9.50 -33.03 -12.72
N THR A 459 8.89 -31.94 -13.19
CA THR A 459 9.42 -31.20 -14.35
C THR A 459 10.48 -30.19 -13.90
N GLY A 460 11.52 -30.00 -14.71
CA GLY A 460 12.75 -29.35 -14.21
C GLY A 460 13.50 -30.24 -13.20
N GLY A 461 13.17 -31.54 -13.13
CA GLY A 461 13.65 -32.48 -12.11
C GLY A 461 15.17 -32.71 -12.12
N LEU A 462 15.83 -32.39 -13.23
CA LEU A 462 17.30 -32.49 -13.37
C LEU A 462 18.02 -31.18 -13.02
N GLY A 463 17.28 -30.13 -12.65
CA GLY A 463 17.83 -28.87 -12.13
C GLY A 463 18.12 -28.94 -10.63
N GLY A 464 18.84 -27.94 -10.10
CA GLY A 464 19.24 -27.92 -8.68
C GLY A 464 18.06 -28.08 -7.71
N LEU A 465 17.00 -27.29 -7.88
CA LEU A 465 15.77 -27.43 -7.06
C LEU A 465 15.05 -28.76 -7.30
N GLY A 466 14.98 -29.22 -8.55
CA GLY A 466 14.34 -30.48 -8.89
C GLY A 466 14.99 -31.69 -8.21
N LEU A 467 16.33 -31.71 -8.14
CA LEU A 467 17.09 -32.77 -7.48
C LEU A 467 16.93 -32.74 -5.95
N VAL A 468 16.94 -31.54 -5.35
CA VAL A 468 16.69 -31.37 -3.91
C VAL A 468 15.29 -31.82 -3.52
N VAL A 469 14.29 -31.50 -4.33
CA VAL A 469 12.92 -31.99 -4.13
C VAL A 469 12.83 -33.50 -4.36
N ALA A 470 13.53 -34.06 -5.34
CA ALA A 470 13.58 -35.51 -5.56
C ALA A 470 14.14 -36.26 -4.33
N GLN A 471 15.23 -35.75 -3.74
CA GLN A 471 15.77 -36.27 -2.48
C GLN A 471 14.74 -36.19 -1.34
N TRP A 472 14.07 -35.05 -1.22
CA TRP A 472 13.03 -34.86 -0.21
C TRP A 472 11.88 -35.85 -0.39
N LEU A 473 11.37 -36.08 -1.60
CA LEU A 473 10.31 -37.06 -1.85
C LEU A 473 10.73 -38.48 -1.44
N VAL A 474 11.95 -38.92 -1.79
CA VAL A 474 12.44 -40.26 -1.43
C VAL A 474 12.60 -40.43 0.08
N ALA A 475 13.03 -39.38 0.78
CA ALA A 475 13.11 -39.35 2.23
C ALA A 475 11.73 -39.49 2.91
N HIS A 476 10.66 -39.01 2.26
CA HIS A 476 9.28 -39.08 2.76
C HIS A 476 8.49 -40.29 2.22
N GLY A 477 9.18 -41.29 1.66
CA GLY A 477 8.58 -42.58 1.29
C GLY A 477 8.36 -42.81 -0.20
N ALA A 478 8.63 -41.83 -1.07
CA ALA A 478 8.54 -42.05 -2.51
C ALA A 478 9.54 -43.13 -2.97
N ARG A 479 9.07 -44.03 -3.84
CA ARG A 479 9.90 -45.08 -4.45
C ARG A 479 9.90 -45.04 -5.97
N HIS A 480 9.03 -44.27 -6.61
CA HIS A 480 8.96 -44.15 -8.07
C HIS A 480 8.97 -42.67 -8.47
N LEU A 481 10.05 -42.24 -9.13
CA LEU A 481 10.21 -40.84 -9.57
C LEU A 481 10.33 -40.75 -11.08
N VAL A 482 9.76 -39.69 -11.65
CA VAL A 482 9.92 -39.32 -13.06
C VAL A 482 10.51 -37.92 -13.12
N LEU A 483 11.75 -37.81 -13.58
CA LEU A 483 12.48 -36.54 -13.64
C LEU A 483 12.59 -36.08 -15.10
N VAL A 484 11.92 -34.97 -15.39
CA VAL A 484 11.83 -34.45 -16.76
C VAL A 484 12.63 -33.17 -16.93
N GLY A 485 13.37 -33.08 -18.01
CA GLY A 485 14.02 -31.86 -18.46
C GLY A 485 14.30 -31.87 -19.97
N ARG A 486 14.54 -30.69 -20.55
CA ARG A 486 14.85 -30.56 -22.00
C ARG A 486 16.20 -31.17 -22.39
N ARG A 487 17.09 -31.35 -21.41
CA ARG A 487 18.42 -31.95 -21.56
C ARG A 487 18.47 -33.19 -20.67
N GLY A 488 19.30 -34.16 -21.04
CA GLY A 488 19.58 -35.31 -20.18
C GLY A 488 20.31 -34.95 -18.89
N ALA A 489 20.44 -35.91 -17.98
CA ALA A 489 21.11 -35.72 -16.70
C ALA A 489 22.58 -35.31 -16.90
N SER A 490 22.99 -34.21 -16.26
CA SER A 490 24.41 -33.83 -16.15
C SER A 490 25.17 -34.82 -15.27
N ASP A 491 26.49 -34.80 -15.29
CA ASP A 491 27.28 -35.72 -14.46
C ASP A 491 27.04 -35.50 -12.96
N GLN A 492 26.85 -34.25 -12.53
CA GLN A 492 26.44 -33.95 -11.15
C GLN A 492 25.05 -34.52 -10.83
N ALA A 493 24.09 -34.40 -11.75
CA ALA A 493 22.76 -34.96 -11.54
C ALA A 493 22.82 -36.48 -11.42
N LYS A 494 23.61 -37.17 -12.27
CA LYS A 494 23.78 -38.64 -12.23
C LYS A 494 24.29 -39.14 -10.87
N VAL A 495 25.17 -38.40 -10.20
CA VAL A 495 25.63 -38.74 -8.84
C VAL A 495 24.44 -38.81 -7.88
N THR A 496 23.63 -37.74 -7.84
CA THR A 496 22.42 -37.70 -7.01
C THR A 496 21.41 -38.78 -7.40
N LEU A 497 21.21 -39.05 -8.70
CA LEU A 497 20.29 -40.12 -9.12
C LEU A 497 20.72 -41.47 -8.58
N LYS A 498 22.02 -41.76 -8.60
CA LYS A 498 22.56 -43.01 -8.07
C LYS A 498 22.35 -43.11 -6.56
N GLU A 499 22.54 -42.03 -5.80
CA GLU A 499 22.27 -42.00 -4.36
C GLU A 499 20.79 -42.31 -4.06
N LEU A 500 19.88 -41.76 -4.85
CA LEU A 500 18.44 -42.04 -4.72
C LEU A 500 18.08 -43.48 -5.08
N GLU A 501 18.71 -44.05 -6.10
CA GLU A 501 18.56 -45.46 -6.46
C GLU A 501 19.10 -46.40 -5.37
N GLU A 502 20.23 -46.05 -4.75
CA GLU A 502 20.80 -46.76 -3.60
C GLU A 502 19.87 -46.69 -2.36
N MET A 503 19.06 -45.64 -2.23
CA MET A 503 17.98 -45.52 -1.24
C MET A 503 16.69 -46.28 -1.61
N GLY A 504 16.69 -47.01 -2.74
CA GLY A 504 15.59 -47.87 -3.16
C GLY A 504 14.56 -47.20 -4.07
N ALA A 505 14.85 -46.02 -4.62
CA ALA A 505 13.97 -45.38 -5.60
C ALA A 505 14.24 -45.90 -7.03
N LYS A 506 13.17 -46.15 -7.80
CA LYS A 506 13.23 -46.37 -9.24
C LYS A 506 13.01 -45.03 -9.95
N ILE A 507 13.95 -44.61 -10.79
CA ILE A 507 13.92 -43.30 -11.45
C ILE A 507 13.80 -43.46 -12.96
N LEU A 508 12.77 -42.83 -13.55
CA LEU A 508 12.68 -42.61 -14.99
C LEU A 508 13.17 -41.20 -15.31
N VAL A 509 14.25 -41.10 -16.07
CA VAL A 509 14.72 -39.82 -16.62
C VAL A 509 14.19 -39.68 -18.02
N ALA A 510 13.36 -38.66 -18.26
CA ALA A 510 12.76 -38.39 -19.56
C ALA A 510 13.21 -37.04 -20.11
N GLN A 511 13.66 -37.05 -21.37
CA GLN A 511 13.99 -35.82 -22.09
C GLN A 511 12.74 -35.30 -22.80
N ALA A 512 12.14 -34.23 -22.26
CA ALA A 512 10.96 -33.59 -22.83
C ALA A 512 10.91 -32.10 -22.50
N ASP A 513 10.31 -31.33 -23.40
CA ASP A 513 9.88 -29.95 -23.15
C ASP A 513 8.42 -29.94 -22.69
N ALA A 514 8.18 -29.45 -21.49
CA ALA A 514 6.83 -29.38 -20.92
C ALA A 514 5.88 -28.51 -21.75
N SER A 515 6.40 -27.50 -22.46
CA SER A 515 5.60 -26.65 -23.35
C SER A 515 5.05 -27.39 -24.58
N GLN A 516 5.61 -28.55 -24.92
CA GLN A 516 5.26 -29.32 -26.11
C GLN A 516 4.30 -30.47 -25.75
N THR A 517 3.01 -30.32 -26.10
CA THR A 517 1.94 -31.25 -25.72
C THR A 517 2.25 -32.71 -26.06
N GLU A 518 2.75 -32.99 -27.27
CA GLU A 518 3.05 -34.36 -27.69
C GLU A 518 4.22 -34.99 -26.92
N GLN A 519 5.18 -34.18 -26.46
CA GLN A 519 6.27 -34.68 -25.62
C GLN A 519 5.78 -35.01 -24.20
N VAL A 520 4.89 -34.18 -23.63
CA VAL A 520 4.27 -34.46 -22.33
C VAL A 520 3.39 -35.71 -22.39
N LYS A 521 2.60 -35.89 -23.46
CA LYS A 521 1.83 -37.12 -23.70
C LYS A 521 2.71 -38.35 -23.77
N LYS A 522 3.85 -38.26 -24.47
CA LYS A 522 4.81 -39.37 -24.56
C LYS A 522 5.33 -39.77 -23.18
N VAL A 523 5.72 -38.80 -22.35
CA VAL A 523 6.17 -39.08 -20.98
C VAL A 523 5.05 -39.73 -20.17
N LEU A 524 3.82 -39.22 -20.25
CA LEU A 524 2.69 -39.81 -19.54
C LEU A 524 2.43 -41.27 -19.97
N GLY A 525 2.48 -41.57 -21.27
CA GLY A 525 2.36 -42.94 -21.77
C GLY A 525 3.50 -43.86 -21.29
N GLU A 526 4.73 -43.34 -21.16
CA GLU A 526 5.84 -44.09 -20.56
C GLU A 526 5.60 -44.38 -19.07
N ILE A 527 5.02 -43.44 -18.33
CA ILE A 527 4.62 -43.63 -16.92
C ILE A 527 3.58 -44.75 -16.81
N GLU A 528 2.52 -44.69 -17.62
CA GLU A 528 1.41 -45.66 -17.60
C GLU A 528 1.87 -47.11 -17.89
N VAL A 529 2.89 -47.27 -18.73
CA VAL A 529 3.41 -48.59 -19.12
C VAL A 529 4.44 -49.14 -18.13
N SER A 530 5.27 -48.27 -17.54
CA SER A 530 6.51 -48.71 -16.86
C SER A 530 6.56 -48.48 -15.35
N MET A 531 5.57 -47.75 -14.80
CA MET A 531 5.54 -47.32 -13.41
C MET A 531 4.17 -47.58 -12.75
N PRO A 532 4.10 -47.58 -11.40
CA PRO A 532 2.83 -47.54 -10.69
C PRO A 532 2.03 -46.25 -10.97
N PRO A 533 0.76 -46.16 -10.53
CA PRO A 533 -0.10 -45.02 -10.79
C PRO A 533 0.54 -43.67 -10.43
N LEU A 534 0.36 -42.68 -11.29
CA LEU A 534 0.80 -41.31 -11.03
C LEU A 534 -0.01 -40.71 -9.86
N LYS A 535 0.71 -40.25 -8.83
CA LYS A 535 0.13 -39.72 -7.59
C LYS A 535 0.47 -38.27 -7.29
N GLY A 536 1.54 -37.72 -7.86
CA GLY A 536 1.84 -36.31 -7.66
C GLY A 536 2.63 -35.69 -8.80
N VAL A 537 2.43 -34.39 -8.98
CA VAL A 537 3.15 -33.58 -9.95
C VAL A 537 3.78 -32.38 -9.24
N ILE A 538 5.07 -32.16 -9.48
CA ILE A 538 5.79 -30.94 -9.09
C ILE A 538 6.33 -30.26 -10.34
N HIS A 539 5.88 -29.04 -10.57
CA HIS A 539 6.31 -28.23 -11.69
C HIS A 539 7.38 -27.22 -11.27
N ALA A 540 8.65 -27.60 -11.46
CA ALA A 540 9.81 -26.76 -11.18
C ALA A 540 10.57 -26.36 -12.47
N ALA A 541 9.96 -26.55 -13.64
CA ALA A 541 10.53 -26.10 -14.89
C ALA A 541 10.44 -24.57 -15.01
N GLY A 542 11.53 -23.95 -15.46
CA GLY A 542 11.57 -22.51 -15.67
C GLY A 542 12.86 -22.09 -16.38
N VAL A 543 12.78 -20.95 -17.05
CA VAL A 543 13.91 -20.20 -17.60
C VAL A 543 13.78 -18.80 -17.05
N LEU A 544 14.92 -18.18 -16.73
CA LEU A 544 14.96 -16.79 -16.29
C LEU A 544 15.71 -16.00 -17.35
N GLU A 545 15.09 -14.97 -17.90
CA GLU A 545 15.76 -13.94 -18.70
C GLU A 545 15.38 -12.58 -18.12
N VAL A 546 16.38 -11.75 -17.85
CA VAL A 546 16.21 -10.44 -17.19
C VAL A 546 16.50 -9.35 -18.22
N GLY A 547 15.64 -8.34 -18.28
CA GLY A 547 15.82 -7.17 -19.12
C GLY A 547 14.69 -6.18 -18.88
N ARG A 548 14.99 -4.87 -18.94
CA ARG A 548 13.97 -3.82 -18.84
C ARG A 548 12.94 -3.98 -19.95
N LEU A 549 11.68 -3.65 -19.68
CA LEU A 549 10.58 -3.79 -20.64
C LEU A 549 10.87 -3.07 -21.96
N GLU A 550 11.51 -1.90 -21.89
CA GLU A 550 11.92 -1.13 -23.07
C GLU A 550 12.86 -1.89 -24.02
N GLN A 551 13.66 -2.82 -23.48
CA GLN A 551 14.74 -3.51 -24.20
C GLN A 551 14.41 -4.99 -24.48
N GLN A 552 13.29 -5.51 -23.96
CA GLN A 552 12.90 -6.90 -24.18
C GLN A 552 12.33 -7.13 -25.58
N ASP A 553 12.78 -8.21 -26.24
CA ASP A 553 12.14 -8.73 -27.44
C ASP A 553 11.11 -9.81 -27.09
N TRP A 554 10.10 -9.96 -27.94
CA TRP A 554 9.04 -10.94 -27.73
C TRP A 554 9.53 -12.38 -27.79
N GLN A 555 10.54 -12.71 -28.62
CA GLN A 555 11.03 -14.08 -28.70
C GLN A 555 11.60 -14.54 -27.36
N ASP A 556 12.40 -13.72 -26.68
CA ASP A 556 12.95 -14.01 -25.36
C ASP A 556 11.89 -13.95 -24.26
N PHE A 557 10.93 -13.03 -24.37
CA PHE A 557 9.75 -13.00 -23.50
C PHE A 557 8.97 -14.32 -23.55
N ALA A 558 8.63 -14.78 -24.75
CA ALA A 558 7.86 -16.01 -24.98
C ALA A 558 8.60 -17.27 -24.52
N LYS A 559 9.94 -17.32 -24.63
CA LYS A 559 10.76 -18.43 -24.10
C LYS A 559 10.63 -18.57 -22.58
N VAL A 560 10.42 -17.48 -21.84
CA VAL A 560 10.22 -17.49 -20.38
C VAL A 560 8.79 -17.91 -20.02
N LEU A 561 7.80 -17.47 -20.80
CA LEU A 561 6.40 -17.91 -20.63
C LEU A 561 6.25 -19.43 -20.89
N ALA A 562 6.81 -19.93 -21.99
CA ALA A 562 6.67 -21.31 -22.49
C ALA A 562 6.60 -22.42 -21.42
N PRO A 563 7.62 -22.61 -20.55
CA PRO A 563 7.60 -23.70 -19.59
C PRO A 563 6.51 -23.56 -18.52
N LYS A 564 6.13 -22.34 -18.14
CA LYS A 564 5.22 -22.08 -17.01
C LYS A 564 3.78 -21.85 -17.46
N VAL A 565 3.56 -21.26 -18.62
CA VAL A 565 2.22 -21.03 -19.18
C VAL A 565 1.77 -22.29 -19.92
N GLN A 566 2.33 -22.55 -21.09
CA GLN A 566 1.98 -23.71 -21.91
C GLN A 566 2.33 -25.02 -21.19
N GLY A 567 3.49 -25.07 -20.51
CA GLY A 567 3.92 -26.28 -19.83
C GLY A 567 3.06 -26.70 -18.65
N ALA A 568 2.66 -25.76 -17.79
CA ALA A 568 1.76 -26.07 -16.69
C ALA A 568 0.33 -26.38 -17.19
N TRP A 569 -0.13 -25.72 -18.25
CA TRP A 569 -1.43 -26.03 -18.87
C TRP A 569 -1.46 -27.43 -19.47
N ASN A 570 -0.41 -27.86 -20.17
CA ASN A 570 -0.27 -29.24 -20.66
C ASN A 570 -0.37 -30.25 -19.52
N LEU A 571 0.35 -30.02 -18.42
CA LEU A 571 0.28 -30.88 -17.24
C LEU A 571 -1.14 -30.91 -16.67
N HIS A 572 -1.81 -29.76 -16.54
CA HIS A 572 -3.19 -29.71 -16.09
C HIS A 572 -4.12 -30.54 -16.99
N LEU A 573 -4.15 -30.27 -18.29
CA LEU A 573 -5.05 -30.93 -19.24
C LEU A 573 -4.86 -32.45 -19.28
N LEU A 574 -3.61 -32.91 -19.24
CA LEU A 574 -3.26 -34.32 -19.35
C LEU A 574 -3.38 -35.08 -18.03
N THR A 575 -3.49 -34.41 -16.89
CA THR A 575 -3.57 -35.06 -15.56
C THR A 575 -4.86 -34.77 -14.80
N GLN A 576 -5.75 -33.90 -15.28
CA GLN A 576 -7.00 -33.52 -14.59
C GLN A 576 -7.94 -34.70 -14.28
N HIS A 577 -7.85 -35.80 -15.03
CA HIS A 577 -8.66 -37.00 -14.84
C HIS A 577 -7.98 -38.05 -13.93
N ILE A 578 -6.73 -37.79 -13.51
CA ILE A 578 -5.94 -38.67 -12.66
C ILE A 578 -6.13 -38.22 -11.21
N PRO A 579 -6.45 -39.15 -10.27
CA PRO A 579 -6.62 -38.81 -8.86
C PRO A 579 -5.26 -38.59 -8.18
N LEU A 580 -4.65 -37.44 -8.48
CA LEU A 580 -3.43 -36.97 -7.85
C LEU A 580 -3.69 -36.62 -6.38
N ASP A 581 -2.71 -36.93 -5.53
CA ASP A 581 -2.69 -36.53 -4.13
C ASP A 581 -2.23 -35.06 -4.01
N PHE A 582 -1.36 -34.59 -4.93
CA PHE A 582 -0.93 -33.19 -5.00
C PHE A 582 -0.53 -32.72 -6.41
N PHE A 583 -0.63 -31.41 -6.65
CA PHE A 583 -0.16 -30.73 -7.86
C PHE A 583 0.47 -29.39 -7.45
N ILE A 584 1.81 -29.37 -7.37
CA ILE A 584 2.56 -28.25 -6.80
C ILE A 584 3.29 -27.49 -7.91
N LEU A 585 3.10 -26.18 -7.97
CA LEU A 585 3.69 -25.26 -8.94
C LEU A 585 4.72 -24.39 -8.25
N PHE A 586 5.98 -24.43 -8.70
CA PHE A 586 7.02 -23.55 -8.17
C PHE A 586 6.96 -22.22 -8.90
N SER A 587 6.30 -21.26 -8.27
CA SER A 587 6.19 -19.88 -8.69
C SER A 587 7.33 -19.03 -8.10
N SER A 588 7.20 -17.70 -8.12
CA SER A 588 8.24 -16.79 -7.62
C SER A 588 7.63 -15.58 -6.92
N ILE A 589 8.34 -15.02 -5.94
CA ILE A 589 7.95 -13.74 -5.31
C ILE A 589 7.75 -12.60 -6.32
N ALA A 590 8.41 -12.68 -7.49
CA ALA A 590 8.28 -11.69 -8.55
C ALA A 590 6.85 -11.57 -9.10
N SER A 591 6.02 -12.62 -9.03
CA SER A 591 4.59 -12.49 -9.38
C SER A 591 3.74 -11.86 -8.27
N LEU A 592 4.26 -11.73 -7.05
CA LEU A 592 3.57 -11.08 -5.94
C LEU A 592 3.88 -9.58 -5.85
N ILE A 593 5.16 -9.21 -5.79
CA ILE A 593 5.59 -7.82 -5.54
C ILE A 593 6.24 -7.16 -6.77
N GLY A 594 6.41 -7.90 -7.87
CA GLY A 594 7.17 -7.43 -9.02
C GLY A 594 8.69 -7.47 -8.78
N SER A 595 9.46 -7.37 -9.85
CA SER A 595 10.91 -7.14 -9.79
C SER A 595 11.34 -6.45 -11.07
N PRO A 596 12.05 -5.29 -11.00
CA PRO A 596 12.52 -4.61 -12.19
C PRO A 596 13.37 -5.54 -13.06
N GLY A 597 13.14 -5.49 -14.36
CA GLY A 597 13.76 -6.34 -15.38
C GLY A 597 13.17 -7.74 -15.48
N GLN A 598 12.11 -8.07 -14.74
CA GLN A 598 11.53 -9.43 -14.69
C GLN A 598 10.07 -9.49 -15.16
N GLY A 599 9.64 -8.62 -16.09
CA GLY A 599 8.25 -8.57 -16.58
C GLY A 599 7.74 -9.91 -17.13
N ASN A 600 8.53 -10.56 -17.99
CA ASN A 600 8.26 -11.90 -18.52
C ASN A 600 8.17 -12.99 -17.44
N HIS A 601 9.06 -12.97 -16.44
CA HIS A 601 9.09 -13.94 -15.37
C HIS A 601 7.93 -13.72 -14.40
N ALA A 602 7.62 -12.48 -14.03
CA ALA A 602 6.45 -12.15 -13.20
C ALA A 602 5.14 -12.59 -13.90
N ALA A 603 5.01 -12.33 -15.20
CA ALA A 603 3.88 -12.80 -16.01
C ALA A 603 3.77 -14.33 -16.02
N ALA A 604 4.86 -15.04 -16.30
CA ALA A 604 4.90 -16.50 -16.34
C ALA A 604 4.48 -17.15 -15.01
N ASN A 605 4.93 -16.59 -13.89
CA ASN A 605 4.63 -17.10 -12.55
C ASN A 605 3.20 -16.75 -12.09
N THR A 606 2.66 -15.59 -12.49
CA THR A 606 1.27 -15.23 -12.19
C THR A 606 0.27 -16.21 -12.83
N PHE A 607 0.62 -16.79 -13.99
CA PHE A 607 -0.16 -17.87 -14.58
C PHE A 607 -0.21 -19.11 -13.67
N LEU A 608 0.92 -19.51 -13.07
CA LEU A 608 0.96 -20.64 -12.15
C LEU A 608 0.10 -20.39 -10.92
N ASP A 609 0.17 -19.19 -10.37
CA ASP A 609 -0.62 -18.74 -9.23
C ASP A 609 -2.12 -18.88 -9.51
N THR A 610 -2.55 -18.43 -10.69
CA THR A 610 -3.95 -18.48 -11.10
C THR A 610 -4.37 -19.89 -11.48
N LEU A 611 -3.48 -20.71 -12.06
CA LEU A 611 -3.75 -22.11 -12.37
C LEU A 611 -3.96 -22.95 -11.11
N ALA A 612 -3.21 -22.70 -10.02
CA ALA A 612 -3.45 -23.38 -8.76
C ALA A 612 -4.86 -23.10 -8.21
N ASN A 613 -5.27 -21.82 -8.22
CA ASN A 613 -6.64 -21.42 -7.86
C ASN A 613 -7.68 -22.09 -8.78
N TYR A 614 -7.47 -22.05 -10.09
CA TYR A 614 -8.36 -22.69 -11.07
C TYR A 614 -8.52 -24.20 -10.83
N ARG A 615 -7.44 -24.90 -10.49
CA ARG A 615 -7.53 -26.33 -10.13
C ARG A 615 -8.37 -26.54 -8.88
N GLN A 616 -8.18 -25.72 -7.84
CA GLN A 616 -8.98 -25.83 -6.62
C GLN A 616 -10.47 -25.55 -6.86
N THR A 617 -10.84 -24.58 -7.72
CA THR A 617 -12.25 -24.35 -8.07
C THR A 617 -12.89 -25.53 -8.80
N GLN A 618 -12.10 -26.39 -9.43
CA GLN A 618 -12.53 -27.66 -10.03
C GLN A 618 -12.49 -28.84 -9.04
N GLY A 619 -12.18 -28.62 -7.77
CA GLY A 619 -11.99 -29.68 -6.77
C GLY A 619 -10.73 -30.53 -6.99
N LEU A 620 -9.78 -30.05 -7.80
CA LEU A 620 -8.51 -30.71 -8.05
C LEU A 620 -7.41 -30.14 -7.13
N PRO A 621 -6.40 -30.94 -6.75
CA PRO A 621 -5.25 -30.42 -6.00
C PRO A 621 -4.55 -29.34 -6.80
N GLY A 622 -4.13 -28.26 -6.14
CA GLY A 622 -3.39 -27.16 -6.73
C GLY A 622 -2.77 -26.28 -5.65
N LEU A 623 -1.44 -26.15 -5.68
CA LEU A 623 -0.69 -25.27 -4.78
C LEU A 623 0.39 -24.54 -5.58
N SER A 624 0.36 -23.21 -5.61
CA SER A 624 1.43 -22.37 -6.13
C SER A 624 2.27 -21.81 -4.99
N ILE A 625 3.58 -21.98 -5.07
CA ILE A 625 4.51 -21.47 -4.05
C ILE A 625 5.37 -20.36 -4.66
N ASN A 626 5.15 -19.12 -4.23
CA ASN A 626 5.91 -17.95 -4.68
C ASN A 626 7.24 -17.87 -3.91
N TRP A 627 8.23 -18.64 -4.38
CA TRP A 627 9.54 -18.70 -3.74
C TRP A 627 10.34 -17.40 -3.92
N GLY A 628 10.98 -16.97 -2.83
CA GLY A 628 12.11 -16.05 -2.85
C GLY A 628 13.38 -16.67 -3.43
N ALA A 629 14.48 -15.92 -3.39
CA ALA A 629 15.75 -16.39 -3.92
C ALA A 629 16.30 -17.55 -3.10
N TRP A 630 16.69 -18.65 -3.73
CA TRP A 630 17.36 -19.77 -3.04
C TRP A 630 18.87 -19.59 -3.04
N SER A 631 19.53 -19.88 -1.92
CA SER A 631 20.99 -19.90 -1.85
C SER A 631 21.53 -21.11 -2.62
N ASP A 632 22.69 -20.95 -3.27
CA ASP A 632 23.52 -22.04 -3.84
C ASP A 632 22.87 -22.89 -4.95
N LEU A 633 21.61 -22.64 -5.32
CA LEU A 633 20.84 -23.41 -6.30
C LEU A 633 20.09 -22.53 -7.31
N GLY A 634 19.70 -23.14 -8.43
CA GLY A 634 18.79 -22.53 -9.40
C GLY A 634 19.42 -21.45 -10.30
N ALA A 635 18.57 -20.61 -10.91
CA ALA A 635 18.98 -19.59 -11.86
C ALA A 635 19.76 -18.43 -11.21
N VAL A 636 19.51 -18.17 -9.91
CA VAL A 636 20.17 -17.13 -9.11
C VAL A 636 21.63 -17.49 -8.85
N ALA A 637 21.92 -18.70 -8.37
CA ALA A 637 23.28 -19.17 -8.12
C ALA A 637 24.14 -19.28 -9.39
N LYS A 638 23.55 -19.66 -10.53
CA LYS A 638 24.28 -19.83 -11.81
C LYS A 638 24.79 -18.53 -12.44
N ARG A 639 24.23 -17.37 -12.08
CA ARG A 639 24.57 -16.09 -12.69
C ARG A 639 25.40 -15.17 -11.77
N ASN A 640 25.90 -15.65 -10.62
CA ASN A 640 26.51 -14.80 -9.59
C ASN A 640 25.66 -13.53 -9.37
N LEU A 641 24.33 -13.71 -9.26
CA LEU A 641 23.38 -12.63 -8.99
C LEU A 641 23.48 -12.20 -7.51
N ASN A 642 24.71 -11.93 -7.05
CA ASN A 642 25.01 -11.20 -5.82
C ASN A 642 24.42 -9.77 -5.82
N LYS A 643 23.76 -9.38 -6.93
CA LYS A 643 23.03 -8.13 -7.13
C LYS A 643 21.51 -8.24 -6.88
N MET A 644 20.97 -9.42 -6.55
CA MET A 644 19.57 -9.54 -6.12
C MET A 644 19.33 -8.88 -4.73
N SER A 645 20.39 -8.37 -4.10
CA SER A 645 20.43 -7.42 -2.98
C SER A 645 20.08 -5.97 -3.36
N SER A 646 19.30 -5.73 -4.43
CA SER A 646 18.87 -4.37 -4.79
C SER A 646 17.76 -3.84 -3.88
N MET A 647 16.98 -4.73 -3.23
CA MET A 647 16.07 -4.35 -2.15
C MET A 647 16.69 -4.77 -0.83
N ARG A 648 16.92 -3.79 0.06
CA ARG A 648 17.45 -4.04 1.40
C ARG A 648 16.46 -4.89 2.19
N GLY A 649 16.95 -5.70 3.13
CA GLY A 649 16.12 -6.56 3.97
C GLY A 649 15.52 -7.81 3.32
N LEU A 650 15.78 -8.13 2.04
CA LEU A 650 15.39 -9.43 1.45
C LEU A 650 16.52 -10.45 1.57
N GLY A 651 16.22 -11.60 2.20
CA GLY A 651 17.17 -12.70 2.40
C GLY A 651 17.05 -13.82 1.36
N THR A 652 17.99 -14.78 1.43
CA THR A 652 17.95 -16.00 0.60
C THR A 652 17.49 -17.21 1.41
N ILE A 653 16.77 -18.13 0.76
CA ILE A 653 16.28 -19.39 1.33
C ILE A 653 17.34 -20.46 1.16
N ALA A 654 17.87 -20.98 2.27
CA ALA A 654 18.76 -22.14 2.21
C ALA A 654 17.97 -23.40 1.80
N PRO A 655 18.56 -24.36 1.06
CA PRO A 655 17.82 -25.52 0.55
C PRO A 655 17.10 -26.34 1.63
N LYS A 656 17.76 -26.54 2.78
CA LYS A 656 17.18 -27.23 3.93
C LYS A 656 15.97 -26.47 4.51
N GLN A 657 16.07 -25.15 4.60
CA GLN A 657 14.98 -24.29 5.09
C GLN A 657 13.79 -24.32 4.12
N GLY A 658 14.04 -24.23 2.82
CA GLY A 658 12.98 -24.32 1.81
C GLY A 658 12.24 -25.66 1.84
N LEU A 659 12.95 -26.77 2.06
CA LEU A 659 12.32 -28.09 2.23
C LEU A 659 11.51 -28.23 3.51
N GLN A 660 11.96 -27.65 4.63
CA GLN A 660 11.18 -27.60 5.87
C GLN A 660 9.88 -26.80 5.69
N ILE A 661 9.95 -25.70 4.96
CA ILE A 661 8.75 -24.90 4.63
C ILE A 661 7.83 -25.69 3.71
N LEU A 662 8.38 -26.38 2.69
CA LEU A 662 7.61 -27.24 1.80
C LEU A 662 6.83 -28.31 2.58
N GLU A 663 7.46 -28.94 3.58
CA GLU A 663 6.82 -29.92 4.46
C GLU A 663 5.65 -29.30 5.24
N GLN A 664 5.84 -28.09 5.80
CA GLN A 664 4.81 -27.40 6.57
C GLN A 664 3.60 -26.97 5.72
N ILE A 665 3.82 -26.61 4.46
CA ILE A 665 2.75 -26.13 3.56
C ILE A 665 2.19 -27.22 2.65
N PHE A 666 2.71 -28.45 2.73
CA PHE A 666 2.39 -29.53 1.80
C PHE A 666 0.89 -29.86 1.77
N HIS A 667 0.25 -29.84 2.94
CA HIS A 667 -1.18 -30.11 3.12
C HIS A 667 -2.01 -28.82 3.29
N ASN A 668 -1.45 -27.66 2.95
CA ASN A 668 -2.13 -26.39 3.16
C ASN A 668 -3.37 -26.29 2.22
N PRO A 669 -4.54 -25.88 2.74
CA PRO A 669 -5.74 -25.71 1.90
C PRO A 669 -5.62 -24.53 0.91
N SER A 670 -4.72 -23.58 1.15
CA SER A 670 -4.55 -22.38 0.32
C SER A 670 -3.97 -22.72 -1.06
N ALA A 671 -4.54 -22.14 -2.11
CA ALA A 671 -4.03 -22.31 -3.48
C ALA A 671 -2.68 -21.64 -3.73
N GLN A 672 -2.32 -20.61 -2.94
CA GLN A 672 -1.16 -19.77 -3.18
C GLN A 672 -0.49 -19.33 -1.88
N ILE A 673 0.83 -19.50 -1.79
CA ILE A 673 1.62 -19.10 -0.61
C ILE A 673 2.92 -18.44 -1.05
N GLY A 674 3.21 -17.26 -0.48
CA GLY A 674 4.50 -16.60 -0.61
C GLY A 674 5.50 -17.04 0.44
N VAL A 675 6.74 -17.31 0.02
CA VAL A 675 7.83 -17.67 0.93
C VAL A 675 9.04 -16.79 0.64
N MET A 676 9.33 -15.88 1.56
CA MET A 676 10.49 -14.99 1.49
C MET A 676 11.02 -14.69 2.90
N PRO A 677 12.32 -14.90 3.17
CA PRO A 677 12.97 -14.34 4.34
C PRO A 677 13.03 -12.81 4.20
N ILE A 678 12.42 -12.08 5.14
CA ILE A 678 12.36 -10.61 5.12
C ILE A 678 12.76 -10.08 6.50
N GLU A 679 13.76 -9.21 6.51
CA GLU A 679 14.10 -8.32 7.62
C GLU A 679 13.30 -7.03 7.45
N TRP A 680 12.13 -6.96 8.10
CA TRP A 680 11.16 -5.88 7.89
C TRP A 680 11.71 -4.49 8.21
N SER A 681 12.56 -4.36 9.22
CA SER A 681 13.18 -3.08 9.59
C SER A 681 14.04 -2.52 8.45
N GLU A 682 14.88 -3.35 7.83
CA GLU A 682 15.71 -2.94 6.69
C GLU A 682 14.90 -2.78 5.40
N PHE A 683 13.92 -3.66 5.19
CA PHE A 683 13.07 -3.63 4.00
C PHE A 683 12.19 -2.37 3.96
N LEU A 684 11.71 -1.90 5.11
CA LEU A 684 10.88 -0.68 5.17
C LEU A 684 11.70 0.60 5.03
N GLN A 685 12.99 0.61 5.38
CA GLN A 685 13.86 1.79 5.24
C GLN A 685 14.04 2.27 3.79
N GLN A 686 13.70 1.45 2.80
CA GLN A 686 13.76 1.84 1.39
C GLN A 686 12.52 2.63 0.93
N PHE A 687 11.47 2.68 1.73
CA PHE A 687 10.24 3.42 1.47
C PHE A 687 10.16 4.64 2.41
N THR A 688 9.64 5.75 1.91
CA THR A 688 9.13 6.82 2.78
C THR A 688 7.77 6.39 3.34
N ALA A 689 7.34 6.96 4.48
CA ALA A 689 6.05 6.62 5.08
C ALA A 689 4.90 6.73 4.05
N ASP A 690 4.95 7.74 3.17
CA ASP A 690 3.95 8.01 2.13
C ASP A 690 4.11 7.17 0.84
N ASN A 691 5.09 6.27 0.76
CA ASN A 691 5.42 5.53 -0.48
C ASN A 691 5.61 4.02 -0.25
N ILE A 692 5.00 3.50 0.81
CA ILE A 692 4.93 2.05 1.01
C ILE A 692 3.87 1.51 0.03
N PRO A 693 4.19 0.48 -0.79
CA PRO A 693 3.21 -0.10 -1.69
C PRO A 693 1.96 -0.57 -0.92
N PRO A 694 0.73 -0.15 -1.31
CA PRO A 694 -0.50 -0.51 -0.58
C PRO A 694 -0.69 -2.02 -0.39
N LEU A 695 -0.18 -2.84 -1.33
CA LEU A 695 -0.14 -4.29 -1.23
C LEU A 695 0.47 -4.81 0.10
N LEU A 696 1.41 -4.07 0.69
CA LEU A 696 2.16 -4.47 1.88
C LEU A 696 1.61 -3.88 3.18
N SER A 697 0.55 -3.06 3.13
CA SER A 697 0.06 -2.28 4.28
C SER A 697 -0.22 -3.13 5.53
N GLU A 698 -0.79 -4.32 5.36
CA GLU A 698 -1.08 -5.24 6.47
C GLU A 698 0.19 -5.76 7.16
N LEU A 699 1.24 -6.04 6.39
CA LEU A 699 2.51 -6.53 6.91
C LEU A 699 3.33 -5.41 7.56
N THR A 700 3.23 -4.18 7.04
CA THR A 700 3.91 -3.03 7.62
C THR A 700 3.28 -2.62 8.94
N LEU A 701 1.95 -2.62 9.06
CA LEU A 701 1.25 -2.39 10.32
C LEU A 701 1.69 -3.38 11.40
N GLU A 702 1.77 -4.67 11.09
CA GLU A 702 2.29 -5.68 12.02
C GLU A 702 3.75 -5.41 12.43
N ALA A 703 4.62 -5.09 11.47
CA ALA A 703 6.03 -4.83 11.72
C ALA A 703 6.26 -3.56 12.55
N THR A 704 5.56 -2.46 12.25
CA THR A 704 5.66 -1.20 13.01
C THR A 704 5.15 -1.39 14.44
N THR A 705 4.13 -2.24 14.67
CA THR A 705 3.66 -2.58 16.02
C THR A 705 4.71 -3.38 16.82
N GLN A 706 5.62 -4.10 16.14
CA GLN A 706 6.74 -4.81 16.76
C GLN A 706 8.01 -3.95 16.93
N VAL A 707 8.17 -2.88 16.14
CA VAL A 707 9.35 -1.98 16.11
C VAL A 707 9.16 -0.70 16.95
N VAL A 708 8.06 -0.54 17.71
CA VAL A 708 7.96 0.50 18.78
C VAL A 708 8.90 0.22 19.98
N ALA A 709 9.88 -0.67 19.80
CA ALA A 709 11.10 -0.72 20.59
C ALA A 709 12.31 -0.50 19.64
N GLU A 710 13.03 0.61 19.85
CA GLU A 710 14.40 0.95 19.40
C GLU A 710 14.63 2.01 18.27
N GLU A 711 14.97 3.22 18.75
CA GLU A 711 16.17 4.04 18.44
C GLU A 711 16.39 4.74 17.08
N THR A 712 15.57 4.57 16.04
CA THR A 712 15.93 5.19 14.73
C THR A 712 15.43 6.63 14.54
N SER A 713 14.37 7.07 15.23
CA SER A 713 13.81 8.43 15.12
C SER A 713 14.54 9.48 15.99
N THR A 714 15.32 9.06 16.98
CA THR A 714 16.00 9.95 17.93
C THR A 714 17.26 10.60 17.32
N GLN A 715 18.05 9.88 16.51
CA GLN A 715 19.32 10.38 15.98
C GLN A 715 19.18 11.50 14.93
N ALA A 716 18.16 11.44 14.06
CA ALA A 716 17.92 12.49 13.06
C ALA A 716 17.44 13.79 13.73
N LEU A 717 16.58 13.67 14.75
CA LEU A 717 16.13 14.81 15.57
C LEU A 717 17.27 15.41 16.39
N GLU A 718 18.13 14.60 17.00
CA GLU A 718 19.31 15.07 17.74
C GLU A 718 20.32 15.80 16.85
N PHE A 719 20.56 15.31 15.62
CA PHE A 719 21.46 15.98 14.68
C PHE A 719 20.92 17.33 14.22
N LEU A 720 19.62 17.41 13.90
CA LEU A 720 18.97 18.66 13.49
C LEU A 720 18.88 19.69 14.62
N GLN A 721 18.52 19.25 15.85
CA GLN A 721 18.55 20.12 17.03
C GLN A 721 19.96 20.64 17.32
N GLY A 722 20.98 19.77 17.21
CA GLY A 722 22.38 20.17 17.35
C GLY A 722 22.83 21.15 16.27
N LEU A 723 22.27 21.09 15.06
CA LEU A 723 22.58 22.03 13.98
C LEU A 723 21.88 23.39 14.15
N GLN A 724 20.66 23.42 14.69
CA GLN A 724 19.91 24.65 14.97
C GLN A 724 20.54 25.48 16.09
N GLN A 725 21.13 24.83 17.10
CA GLN A 725 21.79 25.51 18.22
C GLN A 725 23.18 26.06 17.90
N LEU A 726 23.74 25.75 16.72
CA LEU A 726 25.02 26.31 16.30
C LEU A 726 24.85 27.70 15.67
N PRO A 727 25.80 28.63 15.89
CA PRO A 727 25.87 29.89 15.17
C PRO A 727 25.88 29.68 13.65
N SER A 728 25.31 30.62 12.89
CA SER A 728 25.17 30.55 11.41
C SER A 728 26.48 30.20 10.68
N HIS A 729 27.62 30.69 11.17
CA HIS A 729 28.95 30.41 10.61
C HIS A 729 29.48 28.98 10.89
N GLU A 730 29.00 28.29 11.93
CA GLU A 730 29.45 26.93 12.31
C GLU A 730 28.56 25.82 11.69
N ARG A 731 27.33 26.14 11.28
CA ARG A 731 26.36 25.18 10.68
C ARG A 731 26.91 24.52 9.42
N ARG A 732 27.56 25.29 8.55
CA ARG A 732 28.15 24.79 7.29
C ARG A 732 29.31 23.83 7.57
N GLU A 733 30.18 24.12 8.54
CA GLU A 733 31.30 23.24 8.89
C GLU A 733 30.81 21.92 9.49
N ARG A 734 29.76 21.96 10.30
CA ARG A 734 29.11 20.75 10.85
C ARG A 734 28.53 19.87 9.75
N LEU A 735 27.86 20.46 8.76
CA LEU A 735 27.33 19.74 7.61
C LEU A 735 28.43 19.18 6.70
N VAL A 736 29.52 19.92 6.47
CA VAL A 736 30.69 19.41 5.73
C VAL A 736 31.26 18.16 6.43
N SER A 737 31.37 18.18 7.76
CA SER A 737 31.84 17.03 8.54
C SER A 737 30.90 15.82 8.43
N HIS A 738 29.58 16.06 8.51
CA HIS A 738 28.56 15.02 8.39
C HIS A 738 28.53 14.40 6.99
N ILE A 739 28.54 15.21 5.93
CA ILE A 739 28.56 14.74 4.55
C ILE A 739 29.84 13.95 4.28
N ARG A 740 31.00 14.39 4.81
CA ARG A 740 32.25 13.65 4.72
C ARG A 740 32.16 12.25 5.36
N ASP A 741 31.52 12.13 6.51
CA ASP A 741 31.28 10.84 7.17
C ASP A 741 30.37 9.93 6.33
N GLN A 742 29.30 10.47 5.76
CA GLN A 742 28.41 9.72 4.87
C GLN A 742 29.10 9.27 3.58
N VAL A 743 29.92 10.13 2.96
CA VAL A 743 30.73 9.79 1.78
C VAL A 743 31.72 8.67 2.10
N SER A 744 32.39 8.74 3.26
CA SER A 744 33.33 7.71 3.71
C SER A 744 32.63 6.36 3.89
N LYS A 745 31.40 6.35 4.43
CA LYS A 745 30.57 5.15 4.58
C LYS A 745 30.13 4.56 3.24
N VAL A 746 29.77 5.39 2.26
CA VAL A 746 29.38 4.95 0.91
C VAL A 746 30.55 4.34 0.15
N LEU A 747 31.75 4.93 0.29
CA LEU A 747 32.96 4.44 -0.38
C LEU A 747 33.69 3.33 0.39
N GLY A 748 33.19 2.95 1.58
CA GLY A 748 33.79 1.91 2.41
C GLY A 748 35.17 2.28 2.99
N TRP A 749 35.44 3.58 3.15
CA TRP A 749 36.71 4.07 3.70
C TRP A 749 36.68 4.13 5.22
N SER A 750 37.82 3.84 5.86
CA SER A 750 37.99 4.07 7.29
C SER A 750 38.05 5.58 7.58
N SER A 751 37.55 5.99 8.75
CA SER A 751 37.47 7.39 9.21
C SER A 751 38.83 8.13 9.34
N SER A 752 39.94 7.48 9.00
CA SER A 752 41.30 8.03 8.95
C SER A 752 41.70 8.63 7.59
N HIS A 753 40.84 8.55 6.58
CA HIS A 753 41.11 9.11 5.25
C HIS A 753 40.75 10.60 5.21
N THR A 754 41.72 11.49 4.97
CA THR A 754 41.48 12.93 4.84
C THR A 754 40.93 13.26 3.46
N LEU A 755 39.62 13.41 3.37
CA LEU A 755 38.87 13.88 2.22
C LEU A 755 38.96 15.41 2.08
N ASP A 756 39.47 15.89 0.94
CA ASP A 756 39.39 17.30 0.56
C ASP A 756 37.93 17.65 0.21
N PRO A 757 37.26 18.54 0.98
CA PRO A 757 35.86 18.87 0.75
C PRO A 757 35.60 19.65 -0.55
N HIS A 758 36.64 20.11 -1.24
CA HIS A 758 36.55 20.79 -2.54
C HIS A 758 36.77 19.85 -3.74
N GLN A 759 37.12 18.58 -3.49
CA GLN A 759 37.28 17.59 -4.54
C GLN A 759 35.91 17.11 -5.06
N GLY A 760 35.82 16.87 -6.37
CA GLY A 760 34.60 16.39 -7.01
C GLY A 760 34.20 14.99 -6.56
N PHE A 761 32.91 14.73 -6.37
CA PHE A 761 32.38 13.41 -5.99
C PHE A 761 32.80 12.29 -6.98
N PHE A 762 32.82 12.59 -8.28
CA PHE A 762 33.24 11.63 -9.31
C PHE A 762 34.76 11.40 -9.32
N ASP A 763 35.54 12.41 -8.93
CA ASP A 763 37.01 12.32 -8.87
C ASP A 763 37.49 11.45 -7.69
N ILE A 764 36.65 11.31 -6.64
CA ILE A 764 36.91 10.43 -5.50
C ILE A 764 36.37 9.00 -5.71
N GLY A 765 35.88 8.67 -6.91
CA GLY A 765 35.43 7.33 -7.28
C GLY A 765 33.96 7.04 -7.04
N MET A 766 33.12 8.07 -6.83
CA MET A 766 31.67 7.88 -6.86
C MET A 766 31.17 7.72 -8.31
N ASP A 767 30.15 6.89 -8.48
CA ASP A 767 29.40 6.60 -9.70
C ASP A 767 27.90 6.91 -9.51
N SER A 768 27.09 6.66 -10.54
CA SER A 768 25.63 6.94 -10.48
C SER A 768 24.91 6.15 -9.38
N LEU A 769 25.41 4.98 -8.97
CA LEU A 769 24.78 4.14 -7.95
C LEU A 769 25.12 4.63 -6.53
N THR A 770 26.39 4.89 -6.28
CA THR A 770 26.88 5.46 -5.01
C THR A 770 26.37 6.89 -4.78
N SER A 771 26.07 7.63 -5.85
CA SER A 771 25.39 8.94 -5.77
C SER A 771 23.97 8.84 -5.23
N VAL A 772 23.20 7.83 -5.67
CA VAL A 772 21.85 7.56 -5.15
C VAL A 772 21.92 7.07 -3.70
N GLU A 773 22.92 6.26 -3.35
CA GLU A 773 23.10 5.82 -1.97
C GLU A 773 23.46 6.99 -1.02
N LEU A 774 24.37 7.88 -1.43
CA LEU A 774 24.70 9.08 -0.65
C LEU A 774 23.47 9.98 -0.46
N ARG A 775 22.70 10.20 -1.54
CA ARG A 775 21.44 10.96 -1.47
C ARG A 775 20.50 10.35 -0.43
N ASN A 776 20.24 9.05 -0.50
CA ASN A 776 19.33 8.37 0.44
C ASN A 776 19.83 8.49 1.89
N ARG A 777 21.13 8.32 2.14
CA ARG A 777 21.70 8.46 3.49
C ARG A 777 21.59 9.89 4.03
N LEU A 778 21.83 10.90 3.19
CA LEU A 778 21.62 12.30 3.56
C LEU A 778 20.13 12.59 3.81
N GLN A 779 19.24 12.08 2.96
CA GLN A 779 17.79 12.18 3.11
C GLN A 779 17.32 11.65 4.47
N THR A 780 17.81 10.46 4.86
CA THR A 780 17.50 9.83 6.15
C THR A 780 18.08 10.61 7.33
N SER A 781 19.36 10.98 7.26
CA SER A 781 20.02 11.66 8.39
C SER A 781 19.56 13.11 8.60
N LEU A 782 19.06 13.76 7.56
CA LEU A 782 18.56 15.14 7.61
C LEU A 782 17.03 15.21 7.69
N GLY A 783 16.31 14.10 7.53
CA GLY A 783 14.84 14.06 7.58
C GLY A 783 14.14 14.91 6.51
N ARG A 784 14.77 15.14 5.34
CA ARG A 784 14.28 16.01 4.26
C ARG A 784 14.37 15.30 2.92
N SER A 785 13.42 15.53 2.02
CA SER A 785 13.47 15.05 0.64
C SER A 785 14.57 15.76 -0.15
N LEU A 786 15.38 15.02 -0.91
CA LEU A 786 16.51 15.57 -1.67
C LEU A 786 16.37 15.22 -3.16
N SER A 787 16.67 16.19 -4.05
CA SER A 787 16.60 15.99 -5.51
C SER A 787 17.48 14.84 -6.01
N SER A 788 17.04 14.16 -7.07
CA SER A 788 17.84 13.14 -7.77
C SER A 788 19.05 13.70 -8.51
N THR A 789 19.05 15.00 -8.84
CA THR A 789 20.17 15.69 -9.51
C THR A 789 21.16 16.32 -8.53
N LEU A 790 20.91 16.26 -7.23
CA LEU A 790 21.65 16.96 -6.18
C LEU A 790 23.18 16.80 -6.26
N ILE A 791 23.66 15.57 -6.47
CA ILE A 791 25.10 15.27 -6.56
C ILE A 791 25.74 15.82 -7.86
N PHE A 792 24.93 16.02 -8.90
CA PHE A 792 25.37 16.63 -10.16
C PHE A 792 25.34 18.16 -10.09
N ASP A 793 24.30 18.72 -9.45
CA ASP A 793 24.12 20.16 -9.31
C ASP A 793 25.13 20.76 -8.30
N TYR A 794 25.50 19.97 -7.28
CA TYR A 794 26.46 20.34 -6.24
C TYR A 794 27.59 19.31 -6.15
N PRO A 795 28.57 19.33 -7.08
CA PRO A 795 29.48 18.21 -7.31
C PRO A 795 30.61 18.05 -6.26
N THR A 796 30.58 18.78 -5.14
CA THR A 796 31.58 18.69 -4.06
C THR A 796 30.92 18.68 -2.69
N ILE A 797 31.59 18.14 -1.67
CA ILE A 797 31.11 18.14 -0.28
C ILE A 797 30.81 19.58 0.17
N TYR A 798 31.68 20.53 -0.17
CA TYR A 798 31.51 21.93 0.20
C TYR A 798 30.31 22.60 -0.49
N ALA A 799 30.12 22.37 -1.80
CA ALA A 799 28.98 22.91 -2.54
C ALA A 799 27.65 22.34 -2.03
N LEU A 800 27.63 21.03 -1.75
CA LEU A 800 26.46 20.34 -1.24
C LEU A 800 26.09 20.82 0.18
N ALA A 801 27.07 20.97 1.07
CA ALA A 801 26.84 21.56 2.39
C ALA A 801 26.30 23.00 2.29
N GLY A 802 26.81 23.78 1.33
CA GLY A 802 26.35 25.14 1.08
C GLY A 802 24.89 25.21 0.67
N TYR A 803 24.48 24.35 -0.26
CA TYR A 803 23.09 24.21 -0.69
C TYR A 803 22.17 23.76 0.46
N LEU A 804 22.57 22.73 1.21
CA LEU A 804 21.77 22.21 2.32
C LEU A 804 21.59 23.26 3.44
N VAL A 805 22.60 24.09 3.71
CA VAL A 805 22.43 25.22 4.65
C VAL A 805 21.40 26.22 4.12
N SER A 806 21.48 26.63 2.85
CA SER A 806 20.53 27.58 2.27
C SER A 806 19.11 27.03 2.15
N GLU A 807 18.95 25.72 1.96
CA GLU A 807 17.66 25.06 1.92
C GLU A 807 17.04 24.92 3.32
N MET A 808 17.88 24.65 4.33
CA MET A 808 17.43 24.43 5.72
C MET A 808 17.25 25.71 6.53
N PHE A 809 17.94 26.79 6.13
CA PHE A 809 17.95 28.08 6.82
C PHE A 809 17.88 29.20 5.79
N THR A 810 16.66 29.62 5.43
CA THR A 810 16.42 30.82 4.61
C THR A 810 16.66 32.10 5.41
N GLU A 811 17.26 33.11 4.78
CA GLU A 811 17.75 34.36 5.38
C GLU A 811 16.64 35.23 6.03
N GLU A 812 16.57 35.21 7.36
CA GLU A 812 16.11 36.32 8.21
C GLU A 812 17.12 36.52 9.37
N GLU A 813 18.39 36.76 9.03
CA GLU A 813 19.41 37.26 9.97
C GLU A 813 20.37 38.17 9.19
N GLN A 814 19.84 39.23 8.60
CA GLN A 814 20.61 40.37 8.09
C GLN A 814 19.89 41.67 8.44
N GLU A 815 19.69 41.92 9.75
CA GLU A 815 19.35 43.27 10.23
C GLU A 815 19.60 43.38 11.74
N GLU A 816 20.84 43.15 12.18
CA GLU A 816 21.26 43.57 13.53
C GLU A 816 22.79 43.75 13.58
N ASP A 817 23.34 44.55 12.67
CA ASP A 817 24.72 45.04 12.84
C ASP A 817 24.89 46.44 12.22
N THR A 818 24.03 47.38 12.62
CA THR A 818 24.30 48.82 12.58
C THR A 818 23.34 49.56 13.51
N ASP A 819 23.68 49.74 14.79
CA ASP A 819 23.80 51.11 15.30
C ASP A 819 24.67 51.17 16.55
N SER A 820 25.48 52.21 16.58
CA SER A 820 26.53 52.46 17.56
C SER A 820 26.05 53.36 18.69
N ALA A 821 26.57 53.09 19.88
CA ALA A 821 26.85 54.03 20.97
C ALA A 821 25.66 54.68 21.70
N GLU A 822 25.49 54.33 22.98
CA GLU A 822 25.66 55.31 24.07
C GLU A 822 25.85 54.64 25.44
N THR A 823 26.69 55.29 26.24
CA THR A 823 27.20 54.88 27.55
C THR A 823 26.34 55.51 28.64
N THR A 824 25.95 54.81 29.71
CA THR A 824 26.08 55.31 31.11
C THR A 824 25.68 54.31 32.19
N GLN A 825 26.29 54.52 33.35
CA GLN A 825 26.42 53.67 34.53
C GLN A 825 25.28 53.81 35.56
N LYS A 826 25.26 52.84 36.51
CA LYS A 826 24.87 52.93 37.94
C LYS A 826 23.37 53.00 38.25
N ASP A 827 22.81 52.38 39.29
CA ASP A 827 23.34 52.03 40.63
C ASP A 827 22.70 50.74 41.18
N ASP A 828 23.41 50.14 42.14
CA ASP A 828 23.03 48.99 42.93
C ASP A 828 22.80 49.40 44.41
N HIS A 829 21.89 48.69 45.09
CA HIS A 829 21.59 48.64 46.54
C HIS A 829 20.69 49.71 47.21
N PRO A 830 20.08 49.42 48.38
CA PRO A 830 19.33 48.21 48.78
C PRO A 830 18.05 48.56 49.58
N THR A 831 17.14 47.60 49.80
CA THR A 831 16.33 47.62 51.04
C THR A 831 16.04 46.22 51.55
N GLN A 832 16.57 45.98 52.75
CA GLN A 832 16.43 44.77 53.54
C GLN A 832 15.06 44.73 54.24
N THR A 833 14.38 43.59 54.05
CA THR A 833 13.62 42.78 55.04
C THR A 833 12.68 43.45 56.04
N LEU A 834 11.45 42.92 56.12
CA LEU A 834 10.95 42.21 57.32
C LEU A 834 9.76 41.29 56.95
N THR A 835 10.02 39.98 57.12
CA THR A 835 9.13 38.90 57.61
C THR A 835 7.90 38.46 56.83
N SER A 836 8.12 37.38 56.07
CA SER A 836 7.39 36.10 56.07
C SER A 836 6.34 35.86 57.18
N VAL A 837 5.13 35.45 56.77
CA VAL A 837 4.54 34.14 57.13
C VAL A 837 3.72 33.61 55.95
N ASP A 838 4.19 32.48 55.44
CA ASP A 838 3.66 31.46 54.52
C ASP A 838 2.20 31.52 54.06
N VAL A 839 2.00 31.67 52.74
CA VAL A 839 0.84 31.12 51.98
C VAL A 839 1.35 30.43 50.71
N GLU A 840 2.47 29.72 50.80
CA GLU A 840 2.91 28.78 49.78
C GLU A 840 3.24 27.45 50.46
N GLN A 841 2.19 26.67 50.71
CA GLN A 841 2.19 25.20 50.76
C GLN A 841 0.77 24.75 51.09
N LEU A 842 -0.06 24.67 50.06
CA LEU A 842 -1.18 23.73 50.04
C LEU A 842 -0.78 22.65 49.06
N SER A 843 -0.65 21.42 49.55
CA SER A 843 -0.46 20.26 48.69
C SER A 843 -1.76 19.97 47.92
N GLU A 844 -1.70 19.22 46.82
CA GLU A 844 -2.90 18.78 46.07
C GLU A 844 -3.94 18.13 47.00
N GLU A 845 -3.52 17.44 48.08
CA GLU A 845 -4.42 16.86 49.09
C GLU A 845 -5.17 17.90 49.93
N ASP A 846 -4.56 19.06 50.22
CA ASP A 846 -5.20 20.11 51.01
C ASP A 846 -6.22 20.91 50.19
N ALA A 847 -6.01 21.02 48.87
CA ALA A 847 -6.97 21.58 47.93
C ALA A 847 -8.19 20.66 47.73
N GLU A 848 -7.98 19.34 47.67
CA GLU A 848 -9.07 18.34 47.64
C GLU A 848 -9.86 18.31 48.94
N ALA A 849 -9.20 18.45 50.10
CA ALA A 849 -9.88 18.51 51.40
C ALA A 849 -10.74 19.77 51.56
N LEU A 850 -10.34 20.91 50.99
CA LEU A 850 -11.14 22.14 50.95
C LEU A 850 -12.37 22.00 50.05
N LEU A 851 -12.25 21.27 48.94
CA LEU A 851 -13.34 21.03 47.98
C LEU A 851 -14.37 20.00 48.50
N LEU A 852 -13.91 18.96 49.20
CA LEU A 852 -14.76 18.01 49.93
C LEU A 852 -15.55 18.67 51.07
N LYS A 853 -14.94 19.68 51.72
CA LYS A 853 -15.57 20.42 52.83
C LYS A 853 -16.62 21.43 52.36
N GLU A 854 -16.50 21.97 51.15
CA GLU A 854 -17.57 22.76 50.53
C GLU A 854 -18.73 21.86 50.05
N LEU A 855 -18.44 20.67 49.51
CA LEU A 855 -19.46 19.72 49.05
C LEU A 855 -20.28 19.10 50.20
N GLU A 856 -19.71 18.90 51.39
CA GLU A 856 -20.48 18.47 52.57
C GLU A 856 -21.39 19.58 53.14
N SER A 857 -21.16 20.84 52.76
CA SER A 857 -21.93 22.00 53.27
C SER A 857 -23.14 22.37 52.41
N ILE A 858 -23.33 21.73 51.26
CA ILE A 858 -24.45 21.96 50.35
C ILE A 858 -25.31 20.69 50.33
N SER A 859 -26.14 20.55 51.35
CA SER A 859 -27.20 19.53 51.42
C SER A 859 -28.57 20.22 51.46
N VAL A 860 -29.31 20.17 50.36
CA VAL A 860 -30.79 20.05 50.29
C VAL A 860 -31.14 19.24 49.05
#